data_AF-A0A7J7QRI1-F1
#
_entry.id   AF-A0A7J7QRI1-F1
#
_cell.length_a   1.000
_cell.length_b   1.000
_cell.length_c   1.000
_cell.angle_alpha   90.00
_cell.angle_beta   90.00
_cell.angle_gamma   90.00
#
_symmetry.space_group_name_H-M   'P 1'
#
loop_
_entity.id
_entity.type
_entity.pdbx_description
1 polymer ?
#
loop_
_entity_poly.entity_id
_entity_poly.type
_entity_poly.pdbx_seq_one_letter_code
_entity_poly.pdbx_strand_id
1 'polypeptide(L)'
;MRYDRDWMSAVNLSLAAVSGRVLVIWLLRTRNCVNMVFWKSVLSVGSWATEAMGLACSSGKPVLQLLVVPGNPGFCGFYDEFMLQLVHMFGSHNVDVMAVSHAGHDSAGLSQGKVWCLDSQIQHKVALLKEHVLAPGRPPAVIVAHSIGSYIMLQAIKQLEQEMQAAGTLLHQQLPKVVLLMPFLATDWSSARQRMLRCAANFAPLLGRVAGAVGRLPCWLQDALVRLVQPGAEQHVRGSLKALMTADGVHNNFHLAQHEFRDLDRPADFALISRLGQRAAVRHYQQMRSALPDIEEYWSDKLTHAFCLEARQCKHVAELVYASVRRVYVLDFAVHKPPTSWRFSRSRIRDLCRGRFSDEDIAFQVRIAYRTGLSDDTAVCPAIQSGDEANCGMEAARFEFGATCVTTVGKLFAKTGIKPHQVNFVITNSSLFNPTPSLSATVMNHFKMSSRTINYSLGGMGCSAGVIALDLARELLQQHPNSIALVVSHENITNNYYSGSDKSMLIPNLLFRCNGSAVLLTNRSCDVPRAKYAIQHIVRTNLAADDTAYNCVMQTEDAERKLGVRLNKDLIQVGARALRENMTALGPKVLPCSEQAKFAASLVVRRAAKLQPALAKHLPASWLQPYAPDFRKAFDHYCIHTGGRGIIDGLEKEMQLSRQQVEASRASLYRFGNTSSTSVWYELAFIESQRGLAAGQRVWQLAFGSGFKFNSAVLVARRGIKDASHAAWDDFDASSVSYHYSPCVAVHQSHL
;
A
#
# COMPACT_ATOMS: atom_id res chain seq x y z
N MET A 1 -45.99 10.32 3.69
CA MET A 1 -45.32 11.63 3.58
C MET A 1 -44.18 11.52 2.58
N ARG A 2 -44.08 12.54 1.70
CA ARG A 2 -43.06 12.73 0.67
C ARG A 2 -41.66 12.67 1.30
N TYR A 3 -40.80 11.75 0.85
CA TYR A 3 -39.36 11.95 0.93
C TYR A 3 -39.01 12.96 -0.17
N ASP A 4 -38.30 14.01 0.19
CA ASP A 4 -37.74 14.96 -0.78
C ASP A 4 -36.61 14.26 -1.55
N ARG A 5 -36.99 13.56 -2.62
CA ARG A 5 -36.12 12.92 -3.62
C ARG A 5 -35.58 13.96 -4.62
N ASP A 6 -35.06 15.08 -4.14
CA ASP A 6 -34.60 16.18 -5.00
C ASP A 6 -33.36 15.85 -5.87
N TRP A 7 -32.86 14.60 -5.79
CA TRP A 7 -31.63 14.12 -6.40
C TRP A 7 -31.78 12.75 -7.09
N MET A 8 -32.97 12.13 -7.08
CA MET A 8 -33.25 10.86 -7.77
C MET A 8 -34.57 10.90 -8.56
N SER A 9 -34.48 11.00 -9.89
CA SER A 9 -35.60 10.73 -10.79
C SER A 9 -35.58 9.25 -11.19
N ALA A 10 -36.48 8.44 -10.64
CA ALA A 10 -36.65 7.04 -11.04
C ALA A 10 -37.53 6.98 -12.31
N VAL A 11 -37.03 6.37 -13.39
CA VAL A 11 -37.83 6.01 -14.56
C VAL A 11 -38.19 4.53 -14.41
N ASN A 12 -39.48 4.22 -14.23
CA ASN A 12 -39.97 2.84 -14.19
C ASN A 12 -39.93 2.26 -15.61
N LEU A 13 -39.10 1.25 -15.84
CA LEU A 13 -39.17 0.40 -17.02
C LEU A 13 -39.59 -1.01 -16.59
N SER A 14 -40.67 -1.45 -17.24
CA SER A 14 -41.41 -2.72 -17.16
C SER A 14 -40.75 -3.96 -16.51
N LEU A 15 -41.57 -4.69 -15.74
CA LEU A 15 -41.39 -6.11 -15.40
C LEU A 15 -41.18 -6.94 -16.67
N ALA A 16 -39.95 -7.40 -16.92
CA ALA A 16 -39.69 -8.43 -17.92
C ALA A 16 -39.62 -9.78 -17.21
N ALA A 17 -40.69 -10.57 -17.31
CA ALA A 17 -40.69 -11.97 -16.90
C ALA A 17 -39.88 -12.78 -17.94
N VAL A 18 -38.58 -12.91 -17.73
CA VAL A 18 -37.76 -13.88 -18.46
C VAL A 18 -37.61 -15.12 -17.57
N SER A 19 -38.29 -16.20 -17.95
CA SER A 19 -38.15 -17.56 -17.41
C SER A 19 -38.15 -17.68 -15.87
N GLY A 20 -39.25 -17.33 -15.21
CA GLY A 20 -39.48 -17.66 -13.79
C GLY A 20 -38.62 -16.91 -12.75
N ARG A 21 -37.90 -15.85 -13.15
CA ARG A 21 -37.12 -14.99 -12.23
C ARG A 21 -37.80 -13.62 -12.11
N VAL A 22 -38.12 -13.19 -10.89
CA VAL A 22 -38.55 -11.80 -10.64
C VAL A 22 -37.32 -10.91 -10.70
N LEU A 23 -37.13 -10.24 -11.84
CA LEU A 23 -36.10 -9.22 -12.03
C LEU A 23 -36.77 -7.85 -11.90
N VAL A 24 -36.46 -7.12 -10.84
CA VAL A 24 -36.91 -5.72 -10.70
C VAL A 24 -35.75 -4.81 -11.06
N ILE A 25 -35.88 -4.06 -12.16
CA ILE A 25 -34.88 -3.11 -12.62
C ILE A 25 -35.34 -1.68 -12.33
N TRP A 26 -34.50 -0.90 -11.68
CA TRP A 26 -34.71 0.54 -11.51
C TRP A 26 -33.56 1.29 -12.17
N LEU A 27 -33.91 2.25 -13.04
CA LEU A 27 -32.94 3.22 -13.54
C LEU A 27 -32.84 4.38 -12.56
N LEU A 28 -31.68 4.51 -11.93
CA LEU A 28 -31.36 5.60 -11.01
C LEU A 28 -30.58 6.68 -11.77
N ARG A 29 -31.14 7.89 -11.82
CA ARG A 29 -30.46 9.11 -12.29
C ARG A 29 -30.08 9.95 -11.07
N THR A 30 -28.79 10.25 -10.90
CA THR A 30 -28.33 11.24 -9.90
C THR A 30 -27.66 12.42 -10.59
N ARG A 31 -27.68 13.61 -9.97
CA ARG A 31 -27.15 14.86 -10.56
C ARG A 31 -25.69 14.77 -11.06
N ASN A 32 -24.92 13.77 -10.60
CA ASN A 32 -23.50 13.57 -10.90
C ASN A 32 -23.15 12.16 -11.43
N CYS A 33 -24.10 11.26 -11.71
CA CYS A 33 -23.80 9.91 -12.25
C CYS A 33 -24.71 9.53 -13.42
N VAL A 34 -24.10 8.89 -14.41
CA VAL A 34 -24.75 8.23 -15.55
C VAL A 34 -25.73 7.16 -15.07
N ASN A 35 -26.76 6.89 -15.89
CA ASN A 35 -27.79 5.85 -15.72
C ASN A 35 -27.25 4.60 -15.00
N MET A 36 -27.61 4.42 -13.73
CA MET A 36 -27.31 3.20 -12.98
C MET A 36 -28.49 2.24 -13.02
N VAL A 37 -28.17 0.95 -13.08
CA VAL A 37 -29.14 -0.15 -13.02
C VAL A 37 -29.05 -0.77 -11.64
N PHE A 38 -30.07 -0.50 -10.80
CA PHE A 38 -30.30 -1.30 -9.61
C PHE A 38 -31.13 -2.52 -10.03
N TRP A 39 -30.66 -3.71 -9.66
CA TRP A 39 -31.39 -4.94 -9.88
C TRP A 39 -31.52 -5.71 -8.57
N LYS A 40 -32.69 -6.34 -8.40
CA LYS A 40 -32.93 -7.35 -7.37
C LYS A 40 -33.46 -8.60 -8.08
N SER A 41 -32.84 -9.74 -7.82
CA SER A 41 -33.15 -11.00 -8.51
C SER A 41 -32.86 -12.21 -7.62
N VAL A 42 -33.45 -13.35 -8.00
CA VAL A 42 -33.03 -14.66 -7.49
C VAL A 42 -31.96 -15.22 -8.41
N LEU A 43 -30.78 -15.50 -7.84
CA LEU A 43 -29.67 -16.18 -8.50
C LEU A 43 -29.75 -17.68 -8.22
N SER A 44 -29.40 -18.48 -9.23
CA SER A 44 -29.06 -19.88 -9.02
C SER A 44 -27.58 -19.92 -8.62
N VAL A 45 -27.30 -20.39 -7.42
CA VAL A 45 -25.95 -20.59 -6.90
C VAL A 45 -25.83 -22.07 -6.60
N GLY A 46 -25.17 -22.85 -7.45
CA GLY A 46 -25.24 -24.31 -7.40
C GLY A 46 -26.69 -24.81 -7.36
N SER A 47 -27.06 -25.53 -6.30
CA SER A 47 -28.42 -26.03 -6.05
C SER A 47 -29.31 -25.05 -5.26
N TRP A 48 -28.79 -23.89 -4.85
CA TRP A 48 -29.49 -22.91 -4.02
C TRP A 48 -30.11 -21.78 -4.84
N ALA A 49 -31.42 -21.59 -4.70
CA ALA A 49 -32.08 -20.36 -5.11
C ALA A 49 -31.81 -19.27 -4.06
N THR A 50 -31.14 -18.19 -4.47
CA THR A 50 -30.60 -17.19 -3.53
C THR A 50 -31.00 -15.79 -3.93
N GLU A 51 -31.54 -15.02 -3.00
CA GLU A 51 -31.79 -13.61 -3.21
C GLU A 51 -30.48 -12.81 -3.28
N ALA A 52 -30.34 -11.99 -4.33
CA ALA A 52 -29.23 -11.09 -4.53
C ALA A 52 -29.70 -9.74 -5.08
N MET A 53 -28.88 -8.73 -4.87
CA MET A 53 -29.07 -7.42 -5.47
C MET A 53 -27.75 -6.86 -5.94
N GLY A 54 -27.82 -5.98 -6.93
CA GLY A 54 -26.65 -5.31 -7.46
C GLY A 54 -26.93 -3.92 -7.98
N LEU A 55 -25.86 -3.13 -8.00
CA LEU A 55 -25.79 -1.81 -8.59
C LEU A 55 -24.67 -1.83 -9.63
N ALA A 56 -25.02 -1.59 -10.89
CA ALA A 56 -24.08 -1.59 -12.01
C ALA A 56 -24.30 -0.38 -12.94
N CYS A 57 -23.26 0.03 -13.65
CA CYS A 57 -23.35 1.07 -14.68
C CYS A 57 -24.05 0.53 -15.93
N SER A 58 -24.98 1.30 -16.52
CA SER A 58 -25.64 0.88 -17.78
C SER A 58 -24.76 1.00 -19.03
N SER A 59 -23.65 1.75 -18.98
CA SER A 59 -22.91 2.16 -20.19
C SER A 59 -21.38 1.98 -20.14
N GLY A 60 -20.86 1.07 -19.31
CA GLY A 60 -19.42 0.81 -19.21
C GLY A 60 -19.07 -0.57 -18.69
N LYS A 61 -17.86 -1.05 -18.99
CA LYS A 61 -17.30 -2.27 -18.37
C LYS A 61 -16.66 -1.88 -17.03
N PRO A 62 -17.11 -2.41 -15.89
CA PRO A 62 -16.54 -2.09 -14.58
C PRO A 62 -15.08 -2.56 -14.48
N VAL A 63 -14.26 -1.82 -13.74
CA VAL A 63 -12.84 -2.15 -13.53
C VAL A 63 -12.64 -2.99 -12.24
N LEU A 64 -13.62 -2.96 -11.33
CA LEU A 64 -13.60 -3.66 -10.04
C LEU A 64 -15.00 -4.16 -9.65
N GLN A 65 -15.08 -5.31 -9.00
CA GLN A 65 -16.30 -5.78 -8.34
C GLN A 65 -16.20 -5.62 -6.81
N LEU A 66 -17.27 -5.23 -6.13
CA LEU A 66 -17.40 -5.30 -4.67
C LEU A 66 -18.49 -6.31 -4.32
N LEU A 67 -18.12 -7.42 -3.69
CA LEU A 67 -19.06 -8.41 -3.18
C LEU A 67 -19.33 -8.16 -1.69
N VAL A 68 -20.52 -7.70 -1.35
CA VAL A 68 -20.99 -7.54 0.02
C VAL A 68 -21.60 -8.84 0.52
N VAL A 69 -21.06 -9.38 1.61
CA VAL A 69 -21.56 -10.59 2.26
C VAL A 69 -22.13 -10.21 3.63
N PRO A 70 -23.44 -10.41 3.84
CA PRO A 70 -24.12 -9.98 5.05
C PRO A 70 -23.66 -10.76 6.29
N GLY A 71 -23.93 -10.20 7.46
CA GLY A 71 -23.89 -10.92 8.74
C GLY A 71 -25.22 -11.61 9.03
N ASN A 72 -25.44 -12.07 10.27
CA ASN A 72 -26.73 -12.60 10.68
C ASN A 72 -27.59 -11.48 11.33
N PRO A 73 -28.80 -11.16 10.83
CA PRO A 73 -29.57 -11.84 9.77
C PRO A 73 -29.01 -11.66 8.35
N GLY A 74 -28.86 -12.77 7.63
CA GLY A 74 -28.26 -12.90 6.30
C GLY A 74 -28.98 -12.29 5.11
N PHE A 75 -29.77 -11.23 5.27
CA PHE A 75 -30.56 -10.64 4.18
C PHE A 75 -29.77 -9.50 3.51
N CYS A 76 -29.58 -9.58 2.18
CA CYS A 76 -28.89 -8.52 1.42
C CYS A 76 -29.61 -7.16 1.48
N GLY A 77 -30.92 -7.15 1.73
CA GLY A 77 -31.72 -5.92 1.81
C GLY A 77 -31.31 -4.95 2.91
N PHE A 78 -30.66 -5.42 3.99
CA PHE A 78 -30.11 -4.54 5.02
C PHE A 78 -28.98 -3.63 4.49
N TYR A 79 -28.37 -3.98 3.36
CA TYR A 79 -27.16 -3.34 2.86
C TYR A 79 -27.40 -2.41 1.67
N ASP A 80 -28.64 -2.12 1.31
CA ASP A 80 -28.99 -1.26 0.17
C ASP A 80 -28.34 0.13 0.26
N GLU A 81 -28.51 0.83 1.39
CA GLU A 81 -27.93 2.14 1.64
C GLU A 81 -26.40 2.06 1.66
N PHE A 82 -25.84 1.03 2.29
CA PHE A 82 -24.40 0.80 2.31
C PHE A 82 -23.82 0.61 0.90
N MET A 83 -24.48 -0.18 0.05
CA MET A 83 -24.08 -0.39 -1.34
C MET A 83 -24.15 0.91 -2.15
N LEU A 84 -25.19 1.73 -1.94
CA LEU A 84 -25.32 3.04 -2.58
C LEU A 84 -24.15 3.96 -2.20
N GLN A 85 -23.77 4.00 -0.92
CA GLN A 85 -22.61 4.77 -0.45
C GLN A 85 -21.30 4.26 -1.06
N LEU A 86 -21.12 2.94 -1.21
CA LEU A 86 -19.96 2.37 -1.90
C LEU A 86 -19.90 2.82 -3.37
N VAL A 87 -21.00 2.71 -4.13
CA VAL A 87 -20.99 3.16 -5.53
C VAL A 87 -20.70 4.66 -5.64
N HIS A 88 -21.28 5.47 -4.74
CA HIS A 88 -21.04 6.90 -4.69
C HIS A 88 -19.54 7.23 -4.51
N MET A 89 -18.86 6.52 -3.60
CA MET A 89 -17.44 6.75 -3.32
C MET A 89 -16.53 6.25 -4.43
N PHE A 90 -16.72 5.03 -4.91
CA PHE A 90 -15.88 4.43 -5.95
C PHE A 90 -16.11 5.03 -7.34
N GLY A 91 -17.26 5.67 -7.55
CA GLY A 91 -17.69 6.22 -8.82
C GLY A 91 -18.38 5.15 -9.67
N SER A 92 -19.58 5.47 -10.16
CA SER A 92 -20.48 4.55 -10.84
C SER A 92 -19.91 3.86 -12.08
N HIS A 93 -18.90 4.42 -12.74
CA HIS A 93 -18.25 3.81 -13.91
C HIS A 93 -17.15 2.80 -13.59
N ASN A 94 -16.65 2.79 -12.35
CA ASN A 94 -15.45 2.04 -11.99
C ASN A 94 -15.75 0.73 -11.25
N VAL A 95 -16.97 0.60 -10.73
CA VAL A 95 -17.31 -0.47 -9.79
C VAL A 95 -18.68 -1.07 -10.07
N ASP A 96 -18.76 -2.39 -9.92
CA ASP A 96 -20.02 -3.13 -9.77
C ASP A 96 -20.14 -3.62 -8.33
N VAL A 97 -21.24 -3.29 -7.66
CA VAL A 97 -21.48 -3.70 -6.26
C VAL A 97 -22.61 -4.72 -6.23
N MET A 98 -22.36 -5.88 -5.63
CA MET A 98 -23.33 -6.96 -5.48
C MET A 98 -23.41 -7.39 -4.02
N ALA A 99 -24.62 -7.53 -3.49
CA ALA A 99 -24.86 -8.17 -2.20
C ALA A 99 -25.66 -9.46 -2.39
N VAL A 100 -25.30 -10.50 -1.65
CA VAL A 100 -25.93 -11.82 -1.78
C VAL A 100 -26.34 -12.34 -0.41
N SER A 101 -27.62 -12.65 -0.24
CA SER A 101 -28.15 -13.21 0.99
C SER A 101 -27.48 -14.55 1.36
N HIS A 102 -27.59 -14.95 2.62
CA HIS A 102 -27.36 -16.34 3.04
C HIS A 102 -28.45 -17.26 2.45
N ALA A 103 -28.13 -18.52 2.20
CA ALA A 103 -29.10 -19.49 1.73
C ALA A 103 -30.25 -19.63 2.74
N GLY A 104 -31.51 -19.49 2.29
CA GLY A 104 -32.70 -19.49 3.14
C GLY A 104 -32.99 -18.19 3.90
N HIS A 105 -32.19 -17.13 3.68
CA HIS A 105 -32.44 -15.78 4.21
C HIS A 105 -32.96 -14.88 3.09
N ASP A 106 -34.19 -15.15 2.65
CA ASP A 106 -34.79 -14.46 1.51
C ASP A 106 -36.18 -13.93 1.82
N SER A 107 -36.57 -12.89 1.08
CA SER A 107 -37.90 -12.28 1.21
C SER A 107 -39.00 -12.97 0.41
N ALA A 108 -38.68 -14.02 -0.36
CA ALA A 108 -39.56 -14.63 -1.35
C ALA A 108 -40.03 -16.06 -0.99
N GLY A 109 -39.65 -16.58 0.19
CA GLY A 109 -39.99 -17.94 0.63
C GLY A 109 -39.27 -19.04 -0.16
N LEU A 110 -38.07 -18.78 -0.67
CA LEU A 110 -37.29 -19.70 -1.51
C LEU A 110 -36.83 -20.93 -0.73
N SER A 111 -36.70 -20.83 0.59
CA SER A 111 -36.34 -21.93 1.49
C SER A 111 -37.32 -23.10 1.47
N GLN A 112 -38.62 -22.84 1.25
CA GLN A 112 -39.69 -23.86 1.35
C GLN A 112 -39.58 -24.70 2.64
N GLY A 113 -39.31 -24.07 3.78
CA GLY A 113 -39.12 -24.73 5.07
C GLY A 113 -37.77 -25.42 5.29
N LYS A 114 -36.85 -25.42 4.31
CA LYS A 114 -35.48 -25.93 4.51
C LYS A 114 -34.66 -24.96 5.37
N VAL A 115 -33.86 -25.53 6.26
CA VAL A 115 -32.89 -24.80 7.08
C VAL A 115 -31.46 -25.17 6.71
N TRP A 116 -30.58 -24.19 6.74
CA TRP A 116 -29.18 -24.36 6.34
C TRP A 116 -28.25 -24.08 7.52
N CYS A 117 -27.32 -25.00 7.76
CA CYS A 117 -26.29 -24.84 8.79
C CYS A 117 -25.12 -23.97 8.27
N LEU A 118 -24.16 -23.69 9.15
CA LEU A 118 -22.97 -22.90 8.82
C LEU A 118 -22.15 -23.51 7.67
N ASP A 119 -21.95 -24.84 7.66
CA ASP A 119 -21.23 -25.53 6.56
C ASP A 119 -21.96 -25.38 5.22
N SER A 120 -23.30 -25.42 5.24
CA SER A 120 -24.10 -25.19 4.04
C SER A 120 -23.92 -23.77 3.52
N GLN A 121 -23.80 -22.78 4.41
CA GLN A 121 -23.50 -21.39 4.01
C GLN A 121 -22.08 -21.25 3.42
N ILE A 122 -21.10 -21.99 3.93
CA ILE A 122 -19.74 -22.00 3.37
C ILE A 122 -19.76 -22.58 1.95
N GLN A 123 -20.37 -23.76 1.75
CA GLN A 123 -20.47 -24.37 0.41
C GLN A 123 -21.26 -23.49 -0.57
N HIS A 124 -22.31 -22.83 -0.08
CA HIS A 124 -23.06 -21.83 -0.85
C HIS A 124 -22.17 -20.69 -1.34
N LYS A 125 -21.31 -20.12 -0.47
CA LYS A 125 -20.40 -19.03 -0.87
C LYS A 125 -19.25 -19.50 -1.75
N VAL A 126 -18.78 -20.74 -1.61
CA VAL A 126 -17.83 -21.35 -2.56
C VAL A 126 -18.44 -21.42 -3.96
N ALA A 127 -19.67 -21.93 -4.08
CA ALA A 127 -20.39 -21.99 -5.36
C ALA A 127 -20.63 -20.59 -5.94
N LEU A 128 -21.04 -19.63 -5.11
CA LEU A 128 -21.26 -18.24 -5.52
C LEU A 128 -19.99 -17.63 -6.13
N LEU A 129 -18.85 -17.81 -5.46
CA LEU A 129 -17.58 -17.27 -5.93
C LEU A 129 -17.20 -17.86 -7.28
N LYS A 130 -17.30 -19.19 -7.47
CA LYS A 130 -16.98 -19.87 -8.73
C LYS A 130 -17.87 -19.42 -9.88
N GLU A 131 -19.18 -19.39 -9.66
CA GLU A 131 -20.17 -19.20 -10.72
C GLU A 131 -20.38 -17.74 -11.10
N HIS A 132 -20.33 -16.82 -10.14
CA HIS A 132 -20.79 -15.43 -10.35
C HIS A 132 -19.70 -14.37 -10.19
N VAL A 133 -18.62 -14.67 -9.44
CA VAL A 133 -17.61 -13.67 -9.09
C VAL A 133 -16.30 -13.89 -9.85
N LEU A 134 -15.82 -15.14 -9.86
CA LEU A 134 -14.55 -15.57 -10.47
C LEU A 134 -14.73 -16.15 -11.88
N ALA A 135 -15.93 -16.02 -12.45
CA ALA A 135 -16.22 -16.48 -13.80
C ALA A 135 -15.27 -15.81 -14.82
N PRO A 136 -14.84 -16.53 -15.88
CA PRO A 136 -13.94 -15.99 -16.90
C PRO A 136 -14.45 -14.66 -17.49
N GLY A 137 -13.55 -13.69 -17.66
CA GLY A 137 -13.86 -12.37 -18.22
C GLY A 137 -14.44 -11.36 -17.23
N ARG A 138 -14.61 -11.71 -15.95
CA ARG A 138 -15.00 -10.80 -14.87
C ARG A 138 -13.80 -9.97 -14.35
N PRO A 139 -14.03 -8.73 -13.86
CA PRO A 139 -12.98 -7.93 -13.23
C PRO A 139 -12.59 -8.50 -11.85
N PRO A 140 -11.42 -8.12 -11.29
CA PRO A 140 -11.06 -8.48 -9.92
C PRO A 140 -12.13 -8.05 -8.91
N ALA A 141 -12.34 -8.84 -7.86
CA ALA A 141 -13.36 -8.62 -6.84
C ALA A 141 -12.77 -8.38 -5.45
N VAL A 142 -13.24 -7.33 -4.78
CA VAL A 142 -13.01 -7.14 -3.33
C VAL A 142 -14.20 -7.69 -2.57
N ILE A 143 -13.93 -8.53 -1.60
CA ILE A 143 -14.96 -9.06 -0.70
C ILE A 143 -15.11 -8.11 0.48
N VAL A 144 -16.35 -7.76 0.83
CA VAL A 144 -16.70 -6.96 2.00
C VAL A 144 -17.65 -7.79 2.85
N ALA A 145 -17.12 -8.48 3.84
CA ALA A 145 -17.86 -9.45 4.64
C ALA A 145 -18.16 -8.90 6.04
N HIS A 146 -19.39 -9.03 6.52
CA HIS A 146 -19.81 -8.50 7.81
C HIS A 146 -20.07 -9.61 8.84
N SER A 147 -19.62 -9.42 10.09
CA SER A 147 -19.96 -10.31 11.21
C SER A 147 -19.65 -11.78 10.89
N ILE A 148 -20.60 -12.71 11.07
CA ILE A 148 -20.43 -14.14 10.71
C ILE A 148 -20.13 -14.36 9.22
N GLY A 149 -20.61 -13.47 8.33
CA GLY A 149 -20.27 -13.51 6.91
C GLY A 149 -18.76 -13.46 6.68
N SER A 150 -18.01 -12.84 7.59
CA SER A 150 -16.54 -12.83 7.56
C SER A 150 -15.95 -14.22 7.75
N TYR A 151 -16.43 -14.97 8.74
CA TYR A 151 -15.99 -16.35 8.95
C TYR A 151 -16.33 -17.24 7.76
N ILE A 152 -17.57 -17.14 7.28
CA ILE A 152 -18.06 -17.91 6.11
C ILE A 152 -17.16 -17.66 4.90
N MET A 153 -16.83 -16.40 4.61
CA MET A 153 -15.97 -16.05 3.48
C MET A 153 -14.52 -16.49 3.67
N LEU A 154 -13.97 -16.40 4.87
CA LEU A 154 -12.62 -16.91 5.14
C LEU A 154 -12.52 -18.41 4.89
N GLN A 155 -13.51 -19.19 5.33
CA GLN A 155 -13.53 -20.64 5.06
C GLN A 155 -13.78 -20.94 3.58
N ALA A 156 -14.67 -20.21 2.91
CA ALA A 156 -14.92 -20.39 1.48
C ALA A 156 -13.66 -20.12 0.64
N ILE A 157 -12.93 -19.04 0.96
CA ILE A 157 -11.65 -18.72 0.30
C ILE A 157 -10.60 -19.79 0.59
N LYS A 158 -10.49 -20.26 1.85
CA LYS A 158 -9.57 -21.34 2.23
C LYS A 158 -9.77 -22.59 1.36
N GLN A 159 -11.03 -22.98 1.16
CA GLN A 159 -11.38 -24.14 0.33
C GLN A 159 -11.05 -23.88 -1.15
N LEU A 160 -11.40 -22.70 -1.68
CA LEU A 160 -11.09 -22.34 -3.07
C LEU A 160 -9.59 -22.28 -3.34
N GLU A 161 -8.78 -21.76 -2.42
CA GLU A 161 -7.34 -21.76 -2.57
C GLU A 161 -6.78 -23.17 -2.69
N GLN A 162 -7.24 -24.11 -1.86
CA GLN A 162 -6.79 -25.50 -1.91
C GLN A 162 -7.14 -26.14 -3.26
N GLU A 163 -8.35 -25.90 -3.77
CA GLU A 163 -8.79 -26.41 -5.06
C GLU A 163 -8.03 -25.76 -6.24
N MET A 164 -7.82 -24.44 -6.19
CA MET A 164 -7.15 -23.70 -7.26
C MET A 164 -5.63 -23.88 -7.27
N GLN A 165 -5.01 -24.13 -6.11
CA GLN A 165 -3.61 -24.54 -6.02
C GLN A 165 -3.38 -25.88 -6.72
N ALA A 166 -4.30 -26.84 -6.55
CA ALA A 166 -4.25 -28.12 -7.28
C ALA A 166 -4.39 -27.91 -8.80
N ALA A 167 -5.12 -26.87 -9.23
CA ALA A 167 -5.32 -26.49 -10.63
C ALA A 167 -4.29 -25.47 -11.19
N GLY A 168 -3.27 -25.07 -10.41
CA GLY A 168 -2.22 -24.15 -10.85
C GLY A 168 -2.66 -22.70 -11.10
N THR A 169 -3.82 -22.27 -10.59
CA THR A 169 -4.38 -20.92 -10.81
C THR A 169 -4.24 -20.05 -9.55
N LEU A 170 -3.92 -18.76 -9.72
CA LEU A 170 -3.65 -17.83 -8.62
C LEU A 170 -4.89 -17.01 -8.21
N LEU A 171 -5.61 -17.47 -7.18
CA LEU A 171 -6.81 -16.81 -6.65
C LEU A 171 -6.57 -15.34 -6.23
N HIS A 172 -5.38 -15.02 -5.71
CA HIS A 172 -5.04 -13.67 -5.23
C HIS A 172 -5.06 -12.58 -6.32
N GLN A 173 -4.94 -12.94 -7.59
CA GLN A 173 -5.03 -11.97 -8.69
C GLN A 173 -6.49 -11.55 -8.95
N GLN A 174 -7.44 -12.46 -8.74
CA GLN A 174 -8.87 -12.22 -8.92
C GLN A 174 -9.56 -11.73 -7.64
N LEU A 175 -9.07 -12.12 -6.46
CA LEU A 175 -9.50 -11.61 -5.15
C LEU A 175 -8.37 -10.79 -4.50
N PRO A 176 -8.10 -9.56 -4.99
CA PRO A 176 -6.99 -8.75 -4.50
C PRO A 176 -7.14 -8.31 -3.05
N LYS A 177 -8.36 -8.35 -2.49
CA LYS A 177 -8.60 -7.90 -1.12
C LYS A 177 -9.88 -8.50 -0.51
N VAL A 178 -9.82 -8.78 0.78
CA VAL A 178 -10.97 -9.11 1.63
C VAL A 178 -11.02 -8.09 2.77
N VAL A 179 -12.16 -7.43 2.94
CA VAL A 179 -12.45 -6.50 4.04
C VAL A 179 -13.40 -7.19 4.98
N LEU A 180 -12.94 -7.46 6.20
CA LEU A 180 -13.76 -8.02 7.27
C LEU A 180 -14.30 -6.86 8.12
N LEU A 181 -15.61 -6.74 8.20
CA LEU A 181 -16.33 -5.73 8.96
C LEU A 181 -16.84 -6.37 10.26
N MET A 182 -16.26 -5.98 11.40
CA MET A 182 -16.68 -6.47 12.72
C MET A 182 -16.86 -8.01 12.77
N PRO A 183 -15.89 -8.79 12.28
CA PRO A 183 -16.04 -10.23 12.09
C PRO A 183 -16.30 -10.97 13.40
N PHE A 184 -17.20 -11.94 13.32
CA PHE A 184 -17.46 -12.89 14.40
C PHE A 184 -16.67 -14.16 14.12
N LEU A 185 -15.59 -14.39 14.88
CA LEU A 185 -14.60 -15.44 14.61
C LEU A 185 -14.48 -16.48 15.74
N ALA A 186 -14.90 -16.12 16.94
CA ALA A 186 -14.93 -16.96 18.13
C ALA A 186 -16.01 -16.43 19.08
N THR A 187 -16.60 -17.33 19.87
CA THR A 187 -17.63 -16.97 20.86
C THR A 187 -16.98 -16.41 22.12
N ASP A 188 -17.52 -15.29 22.64
CA ASP A 188 -17.11 -14.68 23.89
C ASP A 188 -18.17 -14.92 24.97
N TRP A 189 -17.93 -15.95 25.78
CA TRP A 189 -18.83 -16.33 26.87
C TRP A 189 -18.89 -15.32 28.01
N SER A 190 -18.01 -14.31 28.06
CA SER A 190 -18.12 -13.22 29.03
C SER A 190 -19.28 -12.27 28.69
N SER A 191 -19.71 -12.22 27.42
CA SER A 191 -20.80 -11.36 26.95
C SER A 191 -22.18 -11.87 27.35
N ALA A 192 -22.89 -11.11 28.20
CA ALA A 192 -24.27 -11.39 28.57
C ALA A 192 -25.21 -11.48 27.36
N ARG A 193 -24.95 -10.68 26.32
CA ARG A 193 -25.75 -10.65 25.10
C ARG A 193 -25.63 -11.94 24.29
N GLN A 194 -24.42 -12.47 24.16
CA GLN A 194 -24.20 -13.74 23.43
C GLN A 194 -24.80 -14.94 24.19
N ARG A 195 -24.71 -14.96 25.53
CA ARG A 195 -25.39 -15.97 26.35
C ARG A 195 -26.91 -15.96 26.14
N MET A 196 -27.52 -14.78 26.17
CA MET A 196 -28.96 -14.63 25.92
C MET A 196 -29.36 -15.08 24.51
N LEU A 197 -28.58 -14.70 23.48
CA LEU A 197 -28.83 -15.09 22.10
C LEU A 197 -28.74 -16.60 21.88
N ARG A 198 -27.77 -17.28 22.51
CA ARG A 198 -27.67 -18.75 22.48
C ARG A 198 -28.92 -19.40 23.07
N CYS A 199 -29.38 -18.93 24.23
CA CYS A 199 -30.60 -19.44 24.86
C CYS A 199 -31.81 -19.27 23.94
N ALA A 200 -31.96 -18.10 23.30
CA ALA A 200 -33.03 -17.86 22.33
C ALA A 200 -32.92 -18.78 21.09
N ALA A 201 -31.71 -19.00 20.57
CA ALA A 201 -31.47 -19.85 19.41
C ALA A 201 -31.91 -21.32 19.61
N ASN A 202 -31.88 -21.84 20.85
CA ASN A 202 -32.41 -23.18 21.16
C ASN A 202 -33.93 -23.30 20.93
N PHE A 203 -34.65 -22.19 20.86
CA PHE A 203 -36.08 -22.14 20.60
C PHE A 203 -36.41 -21.70 19.16
N ALA A 204 -35.46 -21.81 18.21
CA ALA A 204 -35.61 -21.35 16.82
C ALA A 204 -36.94 -21.77 16.15
N PRO A 205 -37.42 -23.03 16.24
CA PRO A 205 -38.67 -23.42 15.59
C PRO A 205 -39.90 -22.73 16.20
N LEU A 206 -39.90 -22.52 17.52
CA LEU A 206 -40.98 -21.83 18.23
C LEU A 206 -40.99 -20.34 17.88
N LEU A 207 -39.82 -19.70 17.91
CA LEU A 207 -39.66 -18.31 17.51
C LEU A 207 -40.06 -18.08 16.05
N GLY A 208 -39.74 -19.01 15.16
CA GLY A 208 -40.20 -19.01 13.77
C GLY A 208 -41.72 -19.04 13.65
N ARG A 209 -42.40 -19.94 14.36
CA ARG A 209 -43.88 -20.00 14.35
C ARG A 209 -44.52 -18.72 14.89
N VAL A 210 -43.98 -18.16 15.98
CA VAL A 210 -44.45 -16.89 16.54
C VAL A 210 -44.26 -15.76 15.54
N ALA A 211 -43.08 -15.64 14.95
CA ALA A 211 -42.80 -14.63 13.93
C ALA A 211 -43.71 -14.79 12.71
N GLY A 212 -43.95 -16.02 12.24
CA GLY A 212 -44.88 -16.28 11.14
C GLY A 212 -46.32 -15.88 11.46
N ALA A 213 -46.78 -16.04 12.70
CA ALA A 213 -48.09 -15.54 13.14
C ALA A 213 -48.13 -14.01 13.13
N VAL A 214 -47.06 -13.36 13.60
CA VAL A 214 -46.92 -11.90 13.58
C VAL A 214 -46.83 -11.36 12.14
N GLY A 215 -46.15 -12.08 11.24
CA GLY A 215 -46.04 -11.74 9.82
C GLY A 215 -47.36 -11.83 9.04
N ARG A 216 -48.41 -12.42 9.62
CA ARG A 216 -49.79 -12.42 9.07
C ARG A 216 -50.64 -11.25 9.53
N LEU A 217 -50.15 -10.43 10.47
CA LEU A 217 -50.87 -9.27 10.96
C LEU A 217 -50.97 -8.18 9.86
N PRO A 218 -51.95 -7.27 9.93
CA PRO A 218 -52.03 -6.12 9.03
C PRO A 218 -50.75 -5.29 9.03
N CYS A 219 -50.37 -4.71 7.88
CA CYS A 219 -49.13 -3.95 7.70
C CYS A 219 -48.90 -2.85 8.76
N TRP A 220 -49.95 -2.16 9.19
CA TRP A 220 -49.87 -1.12 10.21
C TRP A 220 -49.47 -1.67 11.59
N LEU A 221 -49.89 -2.88 11.92
CA LEU A 221 -49.58 -3.54 13.19
C LEU A 221 -48.17 -4.14 13.16
N GLN A 222 -47.75 -4.69 12.01
CA GLN A 222 -46.35 -5.05 11.79
C GLN A 222 -45.43 -3.84 11.90
N ASP A 223 -45.79 -2.70 11.31
CA ASP A 223 -45.02 -1.46 11.40
C ASP A 223 -44.95 -0.93 12.85
N ALA A 224 -46.03 -1.05 13.62
CA ALA A 224 -46.05 -0.71 15.03
C ALA A 224 -45.11 -1.63 15.86
N LEU A 225 -45.13 -2.94 15.60
CA LEU A 225 -44.26 -3.90 16.26
C LEU A 225 -42.79 -3.71 15.92
N VAL A 226 -42.46 -3.44 14.65
CA VAL A 226 -41.09 -3.12 14.23
C VAL A 226 -40.57 -1.86 14.94
N ARG A 227 -41.41 -0.83 15.10
CA ARG A 227 -41.05 0.39 15.85
C ARG A 227 -40.84 0.14 17.34
N LEU A 228 -41.57 -0.82 17.91
CA LEU A 228 -41.44 -1.18 19.32
C LEU A 228 -40.18 -2.00 19.58
N VAL A 229 -39.83 -2.92 18.69
CA VAL A 229 -38.66 -3.80 18.83
C VAL A 229 -37.35 -3.08 18.49
N GLN A 230 -37.36 -2.21 17.48
CA GLN A 230 -36.17 -1.48 17.03
C GLN A 230 -36.46 0.03 16.88
N PRO A 231 -36.47 0.80 17.98
CA PRO A 231 -36.88 2.22 18.00
C PRO A 231 -36.03 3.19 17.16
N GLY A 232 -34.98 2.73 16.48
CA GLY A 232 -34.08 3.53 15.65
C GLY A 232 -33.91 3.04 14.21
N ALA A 233 -34.67 2.02 13.76
CA ALA A 233 -34.55 1.53 12.39
C ALA A 233 -35.06 2.56 11.36
N GLU A 234 -34.16 3.02 10.49
CA GLU A 234 -34.48 3.93 9.40
C GLU A 234 -35.41 3.28 8.36
N GLN A 235 -36.01 4.12 7.50
CA GLN A 235 -37.08 3.68 6.61
C GLN A 235 -36.63 2.66 5.54
N HIS A 236 -35.36 2.71 5.09
CA HIS A 236 -34.82 1.76 4.11
C HIS A 236 -34.80 0.33 4.64
N VAL A 237 -34.52 0.16 5.93
CA VAL A 237 -34.41 -1.14 6.60
C VAL A 237 -35.77 -1.84 6.81
N ARG A 238 -36.86 -1.07 6.88
CA ARG A 238 -38.19 -1.61 7.28
C ARG A 238 -38.69 -2.72 6.37
N GLY A 239 -38.40 -2.64 5.07
CA GLY A 239 -38.75 -3.71 4.12
C GLY A 239 -38.02 -5.02 4.43
N SER A 240 -36.75 -4.95 4.80
CA SER A 240 -35.95 -6.12 5.20
C SER A 240 -36.35 -6.66 6.57
N LEU A 241 -36.73 -5.80 7.51
CA LEU A 241 -37.28 -6.23 8.80
C LEU A 241 -38.60 -6.99 8.63
N LYS A 242 -39.49 -6.56 7.73
CA LYS A 242 -40.71 -7.31 7.40
C LYS A 242 -40.39 -8.67 6.76
N ALA A 243 -39.42 -8.72 5.85
CA ALA A 243 -38.96 -9.98 5.24
C ALA A 243 -38.38 -10.95 6.28
N LEU A 244 -37.69 -10.43 7.29
CA LEU A 244 -37.19 -11.22 8.41
C LEU A 244 -38.33 -11.84 9.25
N MET A 245 -39.47 -11.16 9.39
CA MET A 245 -40.62 -11.59 10.20
C MET A 245 -41.46 -12.71 9.55
N THR A 246 -40.84 -13.54 8.70
CA THR A 246 -41.43 -14.77 8.17
C THR A 246 -41.04 -15.96 9.04
N ALA A 247 -41.85 -17.02 9.03
CA ALA A 247 -41.54 -18.23 9.80
C ALA A 247 -40.20 -18.83 9.40
N ASP A 248 -39.97 -18.95 8.09
CA ASP A 248 -38.73 -19.49 7.52
C ASP A 248 -37.53 -18.57 7.77
N GLY A 249 -37.70 -17.24 7.64
CA GLY A 249 -36.63 -16.27 7.85
C GLY A 249 -36.13 -16.24 9.30
N VAL A 250 -37.04 -16.27 10.27
CA VAL A 250 -36.68 -16.37 11.70
C VAL A 250 -36.09 -17.74 12.03
N HIS A 251 -36.65 -18.82 11.48
CA HIS A 251 -36.14 -20.17 11.72
C HIS A 251 -34.71 -20.33 11.19
N ASN A 252 -34.42 -19.92 9.94
CA ASN A 252 -33.07 -19.97 9.37
C ASN A 252 -32.09 -19.07 10.15
N ASN A 253 -32.51 -17.86 10.53
CA ASN A 253 -31.67 -16.93 11.30
C ASN A 253 -31.22 -17.53 12.65
N PHE A 254 -32.15 -18.05 13.45
CA PHE A 254 -31.81 -18.65 14.74
C PHE A 254 -31.13 -20.03 14.60
N HIS A 255 -31.45 -20.79 13.56
CA HIS A 255 -30.75 -22.05 13.24
C HIS A 255 -29.29 -21.78 12.90
N LEU A 256 -29.00 -20.77 12.06
CA LEU A 256 -27.64 -20.35 11.77
C LEU A 256 -26.94 -19.89 13.06
N ALA A 257 -27.57 -19.04 13.86
CA ALA A 257 -27.02 -18.58 15.14
C ALA A 257 -26.68 -19.74 16.10
N GLN A 258 -27.50 -20.80 16.14
CA GLN A 258 -27.22 -21.98 16.96
C GLN A 258 -25.92 -22.67 16.53
N HIS A 259 -25.71 -22.81 15.22
CA HIS A 259 -24.47 -23.35 14.65
C HIS A 259 -23.28 -22.41 14.85
N GLU A 260 -23.47 -21.10 14.72
CA GLU A 260 -22.42 -20.11 15.01
C GLU A 260 -21.86 -20.31 16.43
N PHE A 261 -22.73 -20.36 17.45
CA PHE A 261 -22.30 -20.52 18.84
C PHE A 261 -21.75 -21.91 19.17
N ARG A 262 -22.11 -22.95 18.41
CA ARG A 262 -21.61 -24.31 18.60
C ARG A 262 -20.25 -24.51 17.94
N ASP A 263 -20.12 -24.06 16.70
CA ASP A 263 -18.98 -24.37 15.85
C ASP A 263 -17.84 -23.34 16.07
N LEU A 264 -18.15 -22.11 16.53
CA LEU A 264 -17.18 -21.07 16.93
C LEU A 264 -16.87 -21.04 18.43
N ASP A 265 -17.15 -22.12 19.16
CA ASP A 265 -16.69 -22.30 20.55
C ASP A 265 -15.16 -22.60 20.62
N ARG A 266 -14.50 -22.67 19.46
CA ARG A 266 -13.08 -22.94 19.29
C ARG A 266 -12.30 -21.64 19.04
N PRO A 267 -11.00 -21.57 19.39
CA PRO A 267 -10.18 -20.40 19.09
C PRO A 267 -10.09 -20.16 17.58
N ALA A 268 -10.12 -18.88 17.18
CA ALA A 268 -10.06 -18.49 15.78
C ALA A 268 -8.74 -18.92 15.12
N ASP A 269 -8.81 -19.38 13.87
CA ASP A 269 -7.64 -19.75 13.05
C ASP A 269 -6.91 -18.47 12.58
N PHE A 270 -6.13 -17.86 13.48
CA PHE A 270 -5.38 -16.64 13.18
C PHE A 270 -4.31 -16.85 12.11
N ALA A 271 -3.80 -18.07 11.92
CA ALA A 271 -2.87 -18.38 10.84
C ALA A 271 -3.54 -18.23 9.47
N LEU A 272 -4.79 -18.67 9.34
CA LEU A 272 -5.60 -18.44 8.15
C LEU A 272 -5.83 -16.95 7.89
N ILE A 273 -6.12 -16.17 8.93
CA ILE A 273 -6.35 -14.72 8.82
C ILE A 273 -5.06 -13.98 8.46
N SER A 274 -3.92 -14.36 9.02
CA SER A 274 -2.61 -13.80 8.65
C SER A 274 -2.26 -14.10 7.18
N ARG A 275 -2.58 -15.31 6.71
CA ARG A 275 -2.29 -15.75 5.34
C ARG A 275 -3.24 -15.14 4.29
N LEU A 276 -4.54 -15.07 4.59
CA LEU A 276 -5.57 -14.54 3.69
C LEU A 276 -5.78 -13.02 3.83
N GLY A 277 -5.50 -12.48 5.01
CA GLY A 277 -5.83 -11.13 5.41
C GLY A 277 -4.61 -10.22 5.35
N GLN A 278 -4.37 -9.61 4.20
CA GLN A 278 -4.02 -8.19 4.26
C GLN A 278 -5.31 -7.42 4.51
N ARG A 279 -5.47 -6.95 5.77
CA ARG A 279 -6.33 -5.84 6.22
C ARG A 279 -7.75 -6.25 6.65
N ALA A 280 -8.02 -6.20 7.95
CA ALA A 280 -9.32 -6.46 8.56
C ALA A 280 -9.57 -5.43 9.68
N ALA A 281 -10.73 -4.76 9.67
CA ALA A 281 -11.13 -3.84 10.72
C ALA A 281 -12.08 -4.57 11.68
N VAL A 282 -11.64 -4.84 12.90
CA VAL A 282 -12.35 -5.77 13.79
C VAL A 282 -12.36 -5.34 15.24
N ARG A 283 -13.55 -5.32 15.84
CA ARG A 283 -13.73 -5.37 17.30
C ARG A 283 -13.50 -6.81 17.81
N HIS A 284 -12.23 -7.14 18.11
CA HIS A 284 -11.84 -8.14 19.13
C HIS A 284 -10.42 -7.78 19.60
N TYR A 285 -10.39 -6.84 20.54
CA TYR A 285 -9.42 -5.74 20.60
C TYR A 285 -8.05 -6.06 21.24
N GLN A 286 -7.87 -7.23 21.88
CA GLN A 286 -6.62 -7.53 22.62
C GLN A 286 -5.93 -8.83 22.19
N GLN A 287 -6.64 -9.96 22.13
CA GLN A 287 -6.02 -11.25 21.73
C GLN A 287 -5.58 -11.26 20.26
N MET A 288 -6.33 -10.62 19.36
CA MET A 288 -5.92 -10.51 17.96
C MET A 288 -4.78 -9.53 17.76
N ARG A 289 -4.75 -8.44 18.54
CA ARG A 289 -3.67 -7.46 18.51
C ARG A 289 -2.31 -8.08 18.85
N SER A 290 -2.29 -9.06 19.77
CA SER A 290 -1.10 -9.85 20.04
C SER A 290 -0.77 -10.90 18.98
N ALA A 291 -1.78 -11.47 18.32
CA ALA A 291 -1.61 -12.58 17.37
C ALA A 291 -1.35 -12.12 15.92
N LEU A 292 -1.75 -10.90 15.54
CA LEU A 292 -1.78 -10.40 14.17
C LEU A 292 -1.29 -8.94 14.06
N PRO A 293 0.01 -8.66 14.30
CA PRO A 293 0.55 -7.29 14.32
C PRO A 293 0.55 -6.56 12.97
N ASP A 294 0.46 -7.28 11.85
CA ASP A 294 0.58 -6.73 10.48
C ASP A 294 -0.75 -6.37 9.80
N ILE A 295 -1.88 -6.42 10.52
CA ILE A 295 -3.21 -6.13 9.94
C ILE A 295 -3.52 -4.62 10.07
N GLU A 296 -3.82 -3.95 8.94
CA GLU A 296 -4.34 -2.56 8.96
C GLU A 296 -5.72 -2.54 9.64
N GLU A 297 -5.78 -1.98 10.85
CA GLU A 297 -7.00 -1.82 11.64
C GLU A 297 -7.55 -0.39 11.46
N TYR A 298 -8.86 -0.30 11.23
CA TYR A 298 -9.60 0.96 11.28
C TYR A 298 -10.61 0.86 12.43
N TRP A 299 -10.33 1.54 13.54
CA TRP A 299 -11.13 1.48 14.75
C TRP A 299 -11.87 2.79 15.01
N SER A 300 -13.12 2.68 15.49
CA SER A 300 -13.94 3.83 15.89
C SER A 300 -14.88 3.41 17.02
N ASP A 301 -14.83 4.12 18.15
CA ASP A 301 -15.77 3.96 19.27
C ASP A 301 -17.24 4.15 18.87
N LYS A 302 -17.47 4.91 17.81
CA LYS A 302 -18.79 5.36 17.38
C LYS A 302 -19.50 4.34 16.45
N LEU A 303 -18.81 3.28 16.03
CA LEU A 303 -19.39 2.25 15.17
C LEU A 303 -20.17 1.22 16.00
N THR A 304 -21.40 0.93 15.57
CA THR A 304 -22.21 -0.15 16.14
C THR A 304 -22.14 -1.39 15.25
N HIS A 305 -22.35 -2.57 15.84
CA HIS A 305 -22.40 -3.83 15.09
C HIS A 305 -23.49 -3.83 14.01
N ALA A 306 -24.60 -3.13 14.26
CA ALA A 306 -25.73 -3.04 13.34
C ALA A 306 -25.65 -1.76 12.48
N PHE A 307 -24.47 -1.45 11.94
CA PHE A 307 -24.21 -0.23 11.16
C PHE A 307 -25.16 -0.06 9.95
N CYS A 308 -25.64 -1.17 9.41
CA CYS A 308 -26.56 -1.20 8.26
C CYS A 308 -27.94 -0.59 8.55
N LEU A 309 -28.27 -0.35 9.83
CA LEU A 309 -29.56 0.19 10.24
C LEU A 309 -29.67 1.72 10.14
N GLU A 310 -28.53 2.42 10.02
CA GLU A 310 -28.46 3.88 10.04
C GLU A 310 -27.63 4.38 8.85
N ALA A 311 -28.18 5.25 8.00
CA ALA A 311 -27.50 5.75 6.81
C ALA A 311 -26.17 6.46 7.13
N ARG A 312 -26.10 7.15 8.28
CA ARG A 312 -24.86 7.79 8.75
C ARG A 312 -23.77 6.76 9.02
N GLN A 313 -24.11 5.62 9.62
CA GLN A 313 -23.14 4.55 9.88
C GLN A 313 -22.79 3.80 8.59
N CYS A 314 -23.76 3.55 7.70
CA CYS A 314 -23.51 3.03 6.34
C CYS A 314 -22.46 3.86 5.60
N LYS A 315 -22.63 5.19 5.58
CA LYS A 315 -21.66 6.11 4.96
C LYS A 315 -20.29 5.99 5.62
N HIS A 316 -20.23 6.05 6.95
CA HIS A 316 -18.95 5.98 7.65
C HIS A 316 -18.20 4.66 7.39
N VAL A 317 -18.89 3.52 7.41
CA VAL A 317 -18.28 2.22 7.09
C VAL A 317 -17.87 2.16 5.61
N ALA A 318 -18.65 2.75 4.70
CA ALA A 318 -18.28 2.81 3.28
C ALA A 318 -17.01 3.65 3.05
N GLU A 319 -16.83 4.75 3.79
CA GLU A 319 -15.60 5.56 3.76
C GLU A 319 -14.38 4.74 4.19
N LEU A 320 -14.52 3.93 5.24
CA LEU A 320 -13.46 3.03 5.71
C LEU A 320 -13.14 1.93 4.69
N VAL A 321 -14.15 1.28 4.13
CA VAL A 321 -13.97 0.29 3.05
C VAL A 321 -13.26 0.94 1.88
N TYR A 322 -13.70 2.12 1.47
CA TYR A 322 -13.14 2.86 0.36
C TYR A 322 -11.68 3.25 0.56
N ALA A 323 -11.35 3.85 1.70
CA ALA A 323 -9.98 4.16 2.12
C ALA A 323 -9.09 2.92 2.06
N SER A 324 -9.60 1.80 2.53
CA SER A 324 -8.87 0.54 2.57
C SER A 324 -8.59 -0.04 1.17
N VAL A 325 -9.44 0.26 0.17
CA VAL A 325 -9.33 -0.25 -1.20
C VAL A 325 -8.58 0.72 -2.12
N ARG A 326 -8.50 2.00 -1.77
CA ARG A 326 -7.81 3.02 -2.57
C ARG A 326 -6.32 2.72 -2.71
N ARG A 327 -5.91 2.46 -3.95
CA ARG A 327 -4.51 2.48 -4.35
C ARG A 327 -4.05 3.94 -4.44
N VAL A 328 -2.84 4.17 -3.97
CA VAL A 328 -2.15 5.46 -4.13
C VAL A 328 -1.27 5.38 -5.36
N TYR A 329 -1.28 6.44 -6.13
CA TYR A 329 -0.55 6.53 -7.39
C TYR A 329 0.49 7.63 -7.33
N VAL A 330 1.65 7.38 -7.93
CA VAL A 330 2.58 8.45 -8.31
C VAL A 330 2.04 9.05 -9.60
N LEU A 331 1.56 10.29 -9.53
CA LEU A 331 1.06 11.03 -10.67
C LEU A 331 2.21 11.31 -11.63
N ASP A 332 3.23 12.01 -11.14
CA ASP A 332 4.49 12.28 -11.84
C ASP A 332 5.57 12.72 -10.84
N PHE A 333 6.80 12.85 -11.30
CA PHE A 333 7.93 13.35 -10.52
C PHE A 333 8.92 14.13 -11.39
N ALA A 334 9.79 14.91 -10.74
CA ALA A 334 10.88 15.63 -11.36
C ALA A 334 12.13 15.56 -10.48
N VAL A 335 13.29 15.61 -11.12
CA VAL A 335 14.61 15.66 -10.47
C VAL A 335 15.38 16.91 -10.93
N HIS A 336 16.21 17.44 -10.05
CA HIS A 336 16.98 18.65 -10.32
C HIS A 336 18.13 18.36 -11.30
N LYS A 337 18.29 19.21 -12.32
CA LYS A 337 19.51 19.28 -13.15
C LYS A 337 20.38 20.42 -12.60
N PRO A 338 21.54 20.12 -12.00
CA PRO A 338 22.45 21.16 -11.55
C PRO A 338 22.90 22.08 -12.68
N PRO A 339 23.08 23.39 -12.45
CA PRO A 339 23.68 24.29 -13.41
C PRO A 339 25.11 23.86 -13.76
N THR A 340 25.55 24.11 -15.00
CA THR A 340 26.92 23.81 -15.45
C THR A 340 27.97 24.57 -14.63
N SER A 341 27.65 25.75 -14.12
CA SER A 341 28.52 26.52 -13.22
C SER A 341 28.78 25.83 -11.88
N TRP A 342 27.98 24.84 -11.49
CA TRP A 342 28.15 24.08 -10.25
C TRP A 342 28.99 22.81 -10.47
N ARG A 343 29.43 22.53 -11.70
CA ARG A 343 30.25 21.36 -12.02
C ARG A 343 31.56 21.39 -11.23
N PHE A 344 31.92 20.25 -10.65
CA PHE A 344 33.09 20.10 -9.81
C PHE A 344 33.93 18.90 -10.26
N SER A 345 35.11 19.18 -10.84
CA SER A 345 36.08 18.15 -11.19
C SER A 345 36.89 17.72 -9.98
N ARG A 346 37.19 16.42 -9.90
CA ARG A 346 38.05 15.81 -8.88
C ARG A 346 39.45 16.41 -8.87
N SER A 347 39.94 16.90 -10.02
CA SER A 347 41.23 17.59 -10.12
C SER A 347 41.33 18.84 -9.22
N ARG A 348 40.19 19.51 -8.95
CA ARG A 348 40.12 20.73 -8.13
C ARG A 348 40.19 20.47 -6.63
N ILE A 349 40.08 19.22 -6.17
CA ILE A 349 40.04 18.88 -4.74
C ILE A 349 41.32 19.36 -4.04
N ARG A 350 42.48 19.16 -4.66
CA ARG A 350 43.75 19.58 -4.08
C ARG A 350 43.80 21.08 -3.85
N ASP A 351 43.35 21.87 -4.83
CA ASP A 351 43.34 23.33 -4.73
C ASP A 351 42.30 23.82 -3.73
N LEU A 352 41.12 23.18 -3.68
CA LEU A 352 40.07 23.51 -2.71
C LEU A 352 40.53 23.26 -1.26
N CYS A 353 41.33 22.22 -1.03
CA CYS A 353 41.81 21.86 0.29
C CYS A 353 43.11 22.57 0.70
N ARG A 354 43.81 23.24 -0.23
CA ARG A 354 45.10 23.89 0.04
C ARG A 354 44.94 24.99 1.09
N GLY A 355 45.81 24.97 2.10
CA GLY A 355 45.78 25.95 3.20
C GLY A 355 44.71 25.68 4.27
N ARG A 356 43.90 24.63 4.11
CA ARG A 356 42.81 24.27 5.04
C ARG A 356 42.99 22.91 5.70
N PHE A 357 43.61 21.97 4.98
CA PHE A 357 43.86 20.62 5.44
C PHE A 357 45.35 20.32 5.42
N SER A 358 45.78 19.35 6.23
CA SER A 358 47.16 18.84 6.18
C SER A 358 47.45 18.17 4.83
N ASP A 359 48.72 18.11 4.41
CA ASP A 359 49.09 17.42 3.16
C ASP A 359 48.68 15.94 3.17
N GLU A 360 48.67 15.30 4.34
CA GLU A 360 48.21 13.92 4.52
C GLU A 360 46.70 13.78 4.29
N ASP A 361 45.89 14.70 4.82
CA ASP A 361 44.45 14.76 4.60
C ASP A 361 44.12 15.07 3.15
N ILE A 362 44.86 15.98 2.50
CA ILE A 362 44.71 16.29 1.08
C ILE A 362 45.02 15.04 0.25
N ALA A 363 46.13 14.35 0.52
CA ALA A 363 46.49 13.12 -0.17
C ALA A 363 45.44 12.02 0.01
N PHE A 364 44.86 11.91 1.22
CA PHE A 364 43.74 11.01 1.48
C PHE A 364 42.51 11.38 0.65
N GLN A 365 42.07 12.63 0.70
CA GLN A 365 40.88 13.09 -0.01
C GLN A 365 41.00 12.92 -1.53
N VAL A 366 42.15 13.29 -2.11
CA VAL A 366 42.43 13.12 -3.54
C VAL A 366 42.35 11.64 -3.92
N ARG A 367 43.03 10.76 -3.18
CA ARG A 367 43.02 9.31 -3.44
C ARG A 367 41.61 8.72 -3.37
N ILE A 368 40.82 9.10 -2.37
CA ILE A 368 39.45 8.60 -2.22
C ILE A 368 38.54 9.13 -3.33
N ALA A 369 38.69 10.39 -3.74
CA ALA A 369 37.88 11.01 -4.79
C ALA A 369 37.87 10.20 -6.10
N TYR A 370 39.03 9.68 -6.52
CA TYR A 370 39.16 8.84 -7.72
C TYR A 370 38.59 7.43 -7.54
N ARG A 371 38.34 6.97 -6.31
CA ARG A 371 37.79 5.64 -6.00
C ARG A 371 36.28 5.64 -5.74
N THR A 372 35.66 6.81 -5.58
CA THR A 372 34.23 6.96 -5.24
C THR A 372 33.28 6.46 -6.34
N GLY A 373 33.73 6.45 -7.60
CA GLY A 373 32.90 6.16 -8.77
C GLY A 373 32.19 7.38 -9.36
N LEU A 374 32.43 8.57 -8.82
CA LEU A 374 31.91 9.84 -9.36
C LEU A 374 32.73 10.32 -10.56
N SER A 375 32.07 10.95 -11.52
CA SER A 375 32.69 11.64 -12.65
C SER A 375 33.11 13.08 -12.30
N ASP A 376 33.78 13.73 -13.25
CA ASP A 376 34.09 15.17 -13.20
C ASP A 376 32.90 16.06 -13.60
N ASP A 377 31.72 15.47 -13.86
CA ASP A 377 30.49 16.18 -14.21
C ASP A 377 29.56 16.40 -13.01
N THR A 378 29.90 15.83 -11.84
CA THR A 378 29.09 15.98 -10.62
C THR A 378 29.06 17.43 -10.13
N ALA A 379 28.02 17.79 -9.38
CA ALA A 379 27.78 19.18 -8.98
C ALA A 379 27.95 19.41 -7.47
N VAL A 380 28.66 20.48 -7.13
CA VAL A 380 28.88 20.98 -5.77
C VAL A 380 28.41 22.44 -5.72
N CYS A 381 27.74 22.85 -4.64
CA CYS A 381 27.23 24.21 -4.54
C CYS A 381 28.37 25.27 -4.54
N PRO A 382 28.12 26.49 -5.06
CA PRO A 382 29.15 27.54 -5.15
C PRO A 382 29.77 27.90 -3.79
N ALA A 383 29.00 27.84 -2.71
CA ALA A 383 29.47 28.12 -1.36
C ALA A 383 30.65 27.22 -0.97
N ILE A 384 30.51 25.89 -1.13
CA ILE A 384 31.60 24.94 -0.88
C ILE A 384 32.75 25.19 -1.85
N GLN A 385 32.46 25.42 -3.13
CA GLN A 385 33.50 25.63 -4.15
C GLN A 385 34.34 26.90 -3.93
N SER A 386 33.85 27.88 -3.16
CA SER A 386 34.59 29.09 -2.82
C SER A 386 35.82 28.80 -1.96
N GLY A 387 35.82 27.67 -1.25
CA GLY A 387 36.89 27.30 -0.32
C GLY A 387 36.83 28.03 1.02
N ASP A 388 35.92 29.00 1.19
CA ASP A 388 35.76 29.76 2.43
C ASP A 388 34.58 29.19 3.25
N GLU A 389 34.86 28.74 4.46
CA GLU A 389 33.86 28.18 5.38
C GLU A 389 32.82 29.22 5.81
N ALA A 390 33.17 30.51 5.82
CA ALA A 390 32.23 31.58 6.12
C ALA A 390 31.08 31.66 5.11
N ASN A 391 31.30 31.18 3.87
CA ASN A 391 30.29 31.16 2.82
C ASN A 391 29.30 29.99 2.95
N CYS A 392 29.57 28.99 3.81
CA CYS A 392 28.73 27.80 4.00
C CYS A 392 27.66 27.98 5.09
N GLY A 393 27.20 29.21 5.31
CA GLY A 393 26.20 29.54 6.33
C GLY A 393 24.74 29.28 5.90
N MET A 394 23.82 29.60 6.81
CA MET A 394 22.37 29.40 6.65
C MET A 394 21.79 30.03 5.38
N GLU A 395 22.27 31.20 4.97
CA GLU A 395 21.82 31.86 3.74
C GLU A 395 22.16 31.04 2.49
N ALA A 396 23.39 30.54 2.40
CA ALA A 396 23.83 29.70 1.29
C ALA A 396 23.08 28.35 1.26
N ALA A 397 22.80 27.74 2.41
CA ALA A 397 21.97 26.53 2.46
C ALA A 397 20.51 26.77 2.03
N ARG A 398 19.92 27.92 2.39
CA ARG A 398 18.60 28.31 1.88
C ARG A 398 18.63 28.56 0.37
N PHE A 399 19.69 29.19 -0.14
CA PHE A 399 19.89 29.37 -1.57
C PHE A 399 19.99 28.02 -2.29
N GLU A 400 20.77 27.07 -1.77
CA GLU A 400 20.86 25.71 -2.31
C GLU A 400 19.47 25.07 -2.41
N PHE A 401 18.70 25.04 -1.32
CA PHE A 401 17.35 24.48 -1.31
C PHE A 401 16.41 25.18 -2.31
N GLY A 402 16.48 26.51 -2.42
CA GLY A 402 15.70 27.28 -3.39
C GLY A 402 16.06 26.93 -4.83
N ALA A 403 17.35 26.94 -5.15
CA ALA A 403 17.85 26.65 -6.48
C ALA A 403 17.50 25.21 -6.93
N THR A 404 17.54 24.25 -6.00
CA THR A 404 17.28 22.84 -6.30
C THR A 404 15.81 22.49 -6.23
N CYS A 405 15.19 22.57 -5.05
CA CYS A 405 13.88 22.02 -4.77
C CYS A 405 12.74 22.89 -5.24
N VAL A 406 12.79 24.21 -4.99
CA VAL A 406 11.72 25.12 -5.43
C VAL A 406 11.61 25.11 -6.96
N THR A 407 12.75 25.19 -7.67
CA THR A 407 12.79 25.05 -9.13
C THR A 407 12.20 23.71 -9.59
N THR A 408 12.53 22.61 -8.92
CA THR A 408 12.06 21.26 -9.29
C THR A 408 10.56 21.09 -9.07
N VAL A 409 10.02 21.62 -7.97
CA VAL A 409 8.58 21.65 -7.70
C VAL A 409 7.85 22.48 -8.76
N GLY A 410 8.38 23.63 -9.15
CA GLY A 410 7.80 24.47 -10.20
C GLY A 410 7.71 23.74 -11.54
N LYS A 411 8.78 23.03 -11.93
CA LYS A 411 8.79 22.18 -13.14
C LYS A 411 7.74 21.07 -13.05
N LEU A 412 7.60 20.42 -11.90
CA LEU A 412 6.61 19.36 -11.70
C LEU A 412 5.16 19.88 -11.80
N PHE A 413 4.88 21.04 -11.22
CA PHE A 413 3.56 21.68 -11.37
C PHE A 413 3.27 22.06 -12.82
N ALA A 414 4.25 22.65 -13.52
CA ALA A 414 4.10 22.96 -14.94
C ALA A 414 3.84 21.71 -15.78
N LYS A 415 4.61 20.63 -15.54
CA LYS A 415 4.49 19.34 -16.23
C LYS A 415 3.13 18.68 -16.02
N THR A 416 2.58 18.75 -14.82
CA THR A 416 1.34 18.04 -14.45
C THR A 416 0.08 18.91 -14.57
N GLY A 417 0.22 20.23 -14.69
CA GLY A 417 -0.90 21.18 -14.63
C GLY A 417 -1.61 21.23 -13.28
N ILE A 418 -1.08 20.57 -12.24
CA ILE A 418 -1.63 20.66 -10.88
C ILE A 418 -1.34 22.05 -10.34
N LYS A 419 -2.39 22.76 -9.92
CA LYS A 419 -2.25 24.09 -9.31
C LYS A 419 -1.84 23.92 -7.84
N PRO A 420 -0.94 24.77 -7.30
CA PRO A 420 -0.44 24.62 -5.93
C PRO A 420 -1.54 24.56 -4.85
N HIS A 421 -2.64 25.31 -5.01
CA HIS A 421 -3.77 25.29 -4.06
C HIS A 421 -4.55 23.97 -4.02
N GLN A 422 -4.36 23.08 -5.00
CA GLN A 422 -5.01 21.76 -5.04
C GLN A 422 -4.28 20.70 -4.21
N VAL A 423 -3.06 20.99 -3.73
CA VAL A 423 -2.26 20.06 -2.95
C VAL A 423 -2.69 20.08 -1.49
N ASN A 424 -3.05 18.91 -0.96
CA ASN A 424 -3.56 18.76 0.40
C ASN A 424 -2.43 18.55 1.42
N PHE A 425 -1.36 17.85 1.01
CA PHE A 425 -0.24 17.50 1.88
C PHE A 425 1.10 17.90 1.25
N VAL A 426 1.98 18.53 2.01
CA VAL A 426 3.36 18.79 1.61
C VAL A 426 4.31 18.11 2.60
N ILE A 427 5.12 17.18 2.12
CA ILE A 427 6.10 16.45 2.93
C ILE A 427 7.47 16.78 2.40
N THR A 428 8.28 17.48 3.18
CA THR A 428 9.70 17.70 2.87
C THR A 428 10.57 16.75 3.66
N ASN A 429 11.71 16.35 3.11
CA ASN A 429 12.75 15.65 3.88
C ASN A 429 14.14 16.21 3.58
N SER A 430 14.92 16.44 4.63
CA SER A 430 16.35 16.70 4.61
C SER A 430 16.96 16.33 5.97
N SER A 431 18.01 15.51 5.95
CA SER A 431 18.54 14.94 7.18
C SER A 431 19.25 15.99 8.01
N LEU A 432 20.10 16.79 7.36
CA LEU A 432 21.05 17.68 8.03
C LEU A 432 20.70 19.17 7.91
N PHE A 433 19.59 19.51 7.26
CA PHE A 433 19.12 20.89 7.15
C PHE A 433 17.65 21.02 7.51
N ASN A 434 17.41 21.38 8.77
CA ASN A 434 16.08 21.54 9.37
C ASN A 434 15.93 22.96 9.94
N PRO A 435 15.82 24.00 9.09
CA PRO A 435 15.75 25.38 9.54
C PRO A 435 14.37 25.74 10.13
N THR A 436 14.34 26.86 10.86
CA THR A 436 13.10 27.57 11.23
C THR A 436 13.02 28.86 10.40
N PRO A 437 11.94 29.11 9.63
CA PRO A 437 10.81 28.21 9.34
C PRO A 437 11.23 26.99 8.49
N SER A 438 10.41 25.94 8.55
CA SER A 438 10.69 24.65 7.90
C SER A 438 10.77 24.72 6.37
N LEU A 439 11.38 23.69 5.77
CA LEU A 439 11.45 23.54 4.32
C LEU A 439 10.07 23.43 3.68
N SER A 440 9.15 22.72 4.32
CA SER A 440 7.76 22.60 3.89
C SER A 440 7.04 23.95 3.88
N ALA A 441 7.21 24.76 4.91
CA ALA A 441 6.68 26.12 4.97
C ALA A 441 7.31 27.02 3.88
N THR A 442 8.60 26.83 3.59
CA THR A 442 9.29 27.55 2.50
C THR A 442 8.66 27.24 1.14
N VAL A 443 8.41 25.97 0.82
CA VAL A 443 7.71 25.55 -0.41
C VAL A 443 6.30 26.13 -0.46
N MET A 444 5.53 26.01 0.62
CA MET A 444 4.17 26.53 0.68
C MET A 444 4.09 28.04 0.49
N ASN A 445 4.98 28.79 1.14
CA ASN A 445 5.05 30.24 1.00
C ASN A 445 5.47 30.66 -0.41
N HIS A 446 6.41 29.94 -1.03
CA HIS A 446 6.87 30.26 -2.38
C HIS A 446 5.74 30.09 -3.40
N PHE A 447 5.03 28.95 -3.35
CA PHE A 447 3.96 28.63 -4.32
C PHE A 447 2.58 29.16 -3.93
N LYS A 448 2.47 29.93 -2.84
CA LYS A 448 1.21 30.48 -2.32
C LYS A 448 0.14 29.40 -2.20
N MET A 449 0.51 28.30 -1.55
CA MET A 449 -0.36 27.14 -1.35
C MET A 449 -1.54 27.46 -0.43
N SER A 450 -2.55 26.58 -0.42
CA SER A 450 -3.78 26.78 0.35
C SER A 450 -3.50 26.84 1.86
N SER A 451 -4.26 27.65 2.59
CA SER A 451 -4.25 27.67 4.07
C SER A 451 -4.74 26.37 4.70
N ARG A 452 -5.37 25.49 3.91
CA ARG A 452 -5.82 24.15 4.33
C ARG A 452 -4.75 23.06 4.09
N THR A 453 -3.64 23.37 3.43
CA THR A 453 -2.58 22.40 3.15
C THR A 453 -1.86 22.04 4.45
N ILE A 454 -1.85 20.75 4.78
CA ILE A 454 -1.12 20.22 5.94
C ILE A 454 0.31 19.90 5.51
N ASN A 455 1.29 20.17 6.37
CA ASN A 455 2.68 19.96 6.01
C ASN A 455 3.52 19.29 7.09
N TYR A 456 4.54 18.55 6.63
CA TYR A 456 5.48 17.80 7.45
C TYR A 456 6.90 18.04 6.94
N SER A 457 7.86 18.21 7.86
CA SER A 457 9.28 18.28 7.52
C SER A 457 10.03 17.20 8.29
N LEU A 458 10.64 16.27 7.55
CA LEU A 458 11.29 15.06 8.06
C LEU A 458 12.81 15.26 8.13
N GLY A 459 13.40 15.09 9.32
CA GLY A 459 14.85 15.22 9.56
C GLY A 459 15.49 13.94 10.13
N GLY A 460 16.83 13.87 10.11
CA GLY A 460 17.61 12.81 10.79
C GLY A 460 17.46 11.36 10.27
N MET A 461 16.83 11.15 9.10
CA MET A 461 16.54 9.80 8.56
C MET A 461 17.51 9.30 7.50
N GLY A 462 18.46 10.15 7.08
CA GLY A 462 19.48 9.84 6.09
C GLY A 462 18.91 9.56 4.70
N CYS A 463 19.70 8.85 3.89
CA CYS A 463 19.38 8.57 2.49
C CYS A 463 18.11 7.72 2.28
N SER A 464 17.53 7.16 3.33
CA SER A 464 16.27 6.39 3.26
C SER A 464 15.01 7.27 3.34
N ALA A 465 15.16 8.56 3.65
CA ALA A 465 14.06 9.46 3.96
C ALA A 465 13.06 9.64 2.81
N GLY A 466 13.50 9.51 1.55
CA GLY A 466 12.62 9.66 0.38
C GLY A 466 11.55 8.57 0.31
N VAL A 467 11.92 7.31 0.60
CA VAL A 467 10.96 6.20 0.66
C VAL A 467 10.07 6.29 1.90
N ILE A 468 10.61 6.79 3.03
CA ILE A 468 9.81 7.03 4.24
C ILE A 468 8.75 8.12 3.99
N ALA A 469 9.13 9.20 3.32
CA ALA A 469 8.21 10.27 2.93
C ALA A 469 7.13 9.76 1.96
N LEU A 470 7.48 8.84 1.06
CA LEU A 470 6.53 8.17 0.17
C LEU A 470 5.50 7.34 0.96
N ASP A 471 5.94 6.62 1.99
CA ASP A 471 5.09 5.82 2.87
C ASP A 471 4.11 6.70 3.67
N LEU A 472 4.62 7.79 4.26
CA LEU A 472 3.78 8.79 4.94
C LEU A 472 2.74 9.40 3.99
N ALA A 473 3.16 9.77 2.78
CA ALA A 473 2.25 10.29 1.76
C ALA A 473 1.17 9.26 1.40
N ARG A 474 1.54 7.99 1.27
CA ARG A 474 0.60 6.89 1.01
C ARG A 474 -0.43 6.78 2.13
N GLU A 475 0.00 6.76 3.39
CA GLU A 475 -0.89 6.65 4.54
C GLU A 475 -1.87 7.82 4.63
N LEU A 476 -1.38 9.05 4.48
CA LEU A 476 -2.22 10.26 4.44
C LEU A 476 -3.25 10.18 3.31
N LEU A 477 -2.82 9.80 2.10
CA LEU A 477 -3.74 9.65 0.97
C LEU A 477 -4.71 8.48 1.15
N GLN A 478 -4.36 7.42 1.87
CA GLN A 478 -5.33 6.37 2.18
C GLN A 478 -6.41 6.86 3.14
N GLN A 479 -6.05 7.73 4.10
CA GLN A 479 -6.98 8.29 5.07
C GLN A 479 -7.81 9.47 4.53
N HIS A 480 -7.32 10.16 3.50
CA HIS A 480 -7.95 11.37 2.96
C HIS A 480 -8.38 11.18 1.51
N PRO A 481 -9.68 10.97 1.22
CA PRO A 481 -10.15 10.79 -0.13
C PRO A 481 -9.99 12.08 -0.98
N ASN A 482 -9.93 11.89 -2.28
CA ASN A 482 -9.83 12.91 -3.32
C ASN A 482 -8.74 13.97 -3.03
N SER A 483 -7.55 13.50 -2.66
CA SER A 483 -6.45 14.34 -2.20
C SER A 483 -5.17 14.14 -3.03
N ILE A 484 -4.29 15.12 -2.95
CA ILE A 484 -2.94 15.12 -3.54
C ILE A 484 -1.90 15.35 -2.44
N ALA A 485 -0.80 14.62 -2.50
CA ALA A 485 0.38 14.88 -1.68
C ALA A 485 1.58 15.26 -2.58
N LEU A 486 2.34 16.26 -2.15
CA LEU A 486 3.63 16.63 -2.73
C LEU A 486 4.73 16.18 -1.76
N VAL A 487 5.61 15.29 -2.23
CA VAL A 487 6.84 14.92 -1.52
C VAL A 487 8.01 15.65 -2.16
N VAL A 488 8.81 16.35 -1.36
CA VAL A 488 10.02 17.04 -1.80
C VAL A 488 11.20 16.51 -1.00
N SER A 489 12.18 15.93 -1.69
CA SER A 489 13.38 15.36 -1.07
C SER A 489 14.59 16.22 -1.40
N HIS A 490 15.43 16.45 -0.40
CA HIS A 490 16.66 17.23 -0.50
C HIS A 490 17.67 16.74 0.55
N GLU A 491 18.95 16.86 0.25
CA GLU A 491 19.98 16.87 1.28
C GLU A 491 20.90 18.06 1.05
N ASN A 492 20.97 18.92 2.07
CA ASN A 492 21.81 20.10 2.01
C ASN A 492 23.26 19.71 2.29
N ILE A 493 24.12 19.97 1.31
CA ILE A 493 25.56 19.73 1.47
C ILE A 493 26.29 20.97 1.99
N THR A 494 25.74 22.17 1.75
CA THR A 494 26.39 23.45 2.11
C THR A 494 26.74 23.53 3.60
N ASN A 495 25.75 23.35 4.49
CA ASN A 495 25.94 23.54 5.93
C ASN A 495 26.72 22.40 6.61
N ASN A 496 27.05 21.34 5.89
CA ASN A 496 27.59 20.09 6.47
C ASN A 496 28.95 19.73 5.90
N TYR A 497 29.63 20.67 5.26
CA TYR A 497 31.00 20.47 4.82
C TYR A 497 31.94 20.35 6.03
N TYR A 498 32.60 19.20 6.16
CA TYR A 498 33.50 18.94 7.29
C TYR A 498 34.91 19.49 7.03
N SER A 499 35.45 20.25 7.98
CA SER A 499 36.77 20.91 7.89
C SER A 499 37.82 20.39 8.88
N GLY A 500 37.56 19.26 9.54
CA GLY A 500 38.53 18.61 10.42
C GLY A 500 39.36 17.54 9.71
N SER A 501 40.06 16.73 10.50
CA SER A 501 41.02 15.73 10.04
C SER A 501 40.55 14.27 10.22
N ASP A 502 39.37 14.04 10.82
CA ASP A 502 38.83 12.68 10.95
C ASP A 502 38.46 12.12 9.57
N LYS A 503 39.22 11.11 9.14
CA LYS A 503 39.06 10.46 7.84
C LYS A 503 37.65 9.88 7.63
N SER A 504 36.98 9.45 8.69
CA SER A 504 35.61 8.91 8.62
C SER A 504 34.55 9.99 8.35
N MET A 505 34.85 11.24 8.68
CA MET A 505 34.01 12.42 8.42
C MET A 505 34.42 13.16 7.13
N LEU A 506 35.63 12.95 6.61
CA LEU A 506 36.07 13.47 5.30
C LEU A 506 35.42 12.74 4.11
N ILE A 507 35.05 11.46 4.26
CA ILE A 507 34.44 10.67 3.18
C ILE A 507 33.13 11.30 2.65
N PRO A 508 32.18 11.74 3.49
CA PRO A 508 30.98 12.47 3.04
C PRO A 508 31.24 13.63 2.07
N ASN A 509 32.27 14.47 2.31
CA ASN A 509 32.62 15.59 1.41
C ASN A 509 32.88 15.12 -0.03
N LEU A 510 33.35 13.89 -0.19
CA LEU A 510 33.74 13.32 -1.47
C LEU A 510 32.61 12.58 -2.18
N LEU A 511 31.59 12.13 -1.44
CA LEU A 511 30.46 11.36 -1.94
C LEU A 511 29.24 12.22 -2.26
N PHE A 512 28.86 13.11 -1.33
CA PHE A 512 27.59 13.83 -1.42
C PHE A 512 27.66 14.97 -2.43
N ARG A 513 26.57 15.15 -3.18
CA ARG A 513 26.47 16.13 -4.26
C ARG A 513 25.11 16.82 -4.26
N CYS A 514 25.06 17.95 -4.96
CA CYS A 514 23.86 18.76 -5.11
C CYS A 514 22.70 17.93 -5.67
N ASN A 515 21.51 18.10 -5.09
CA ASN A 515 20.36 17.25 -5.37
C ASN A 515 19.03 17.97 -5.13
N GLY A 516 17.96 17.39 -5.70
CA GLY A 516 16.59 17.72 -5.36
C GLY A 516 15.60 16.87 -6.16
N SER A 517 14.54 16.39 -5.52
CA SER A 517 13.43 15.74 -6.23
C SER A 517 12.08 16.20 -5.69
N ALA A 518 11.09 16.20 -6.58
CA ALA A 518 9.69 16.46 -6.23
C ALA A 518 8.82 15.36 -6.83
N VAL A 519 7.83 14.88 -6.07
CA VAL A 519 6.95 13.77 -6.43
C VAL A 519 5.52 14.14 -6.08
N LEU A 520 4.60 14.04 -7.05
CA LEU A 520 3.17 14.19 -6.81
C LEU A 520 2.52 12.83 -6.68
N LEU A 521 1.82 12.62 -5.58
CA LEU A 521 1.00 11.45 -5.32
C LEU A 521 -0.47 11.82 -5.31
N THR A 522 -1.32 10.90 -5.78
CA THR A 522 -2.76 11.13 -5.87
C THR A 522 -3.54 9.87 -5.57
N ASN A 523 -4.73 10.08 -5.00
CA ASN A 523 -5.79 9.09 -4.95
C ASN A 523 -7.07 9.62 -5.64
N ARG A 524 -6.98 10.75 -6.37
CA ARG A 524 -8.11 11.36 -7.08
C ARG A 524 -8.44 10.55 -8.32
N SER A 525 -9.69 10.15 -8.47
CA SER A 525 -10.15 9.31 -9.59
C SER A 525 -9.83 9.93 -10.95
N CYS A 526 -9.95 11.25 -11.08
CA CYS A 526 -9.65 11.98 -12.32
C CYS A 526 -8.17 11.96 -12.72
N ASP A 527 -7.24 11.76 -11.77
CA ASP A 527 -5.81 11.71 -12.06
C ASP A 527 -5.31 10.28 -12.35
N VAL A 528 -6.04 9.24 -11.92
CA VAL A 528 -5.62 7.84 -12.06
C VAL A 528 -5.26 7.46 -13.51
N PRO A 529 -6.04 7.83 -14.56
CA PRO A 529 -5.71 7.45 -15.94
C PRO A 529 -4.37 7.99 -16.44
N ARG A 530 -3.93 9.13 -15.90
CA ARG A 530 -2.67 9.78 -16.30
C ARG A 530 -1.51 9.53 -15.35
N ALA A 531 -1.75 8.88 -14.22
CA ALA A 531 -0.72 8.57 -13.25
C ALA A 531 0.29 7.56 -13.83
N LYS A 532 1.58 7.80 -13.57
CA LYS A 532 2.66 6.95 -14.07
C LYS A 532 2.76 5.61 -13.36
N TYR A 533 2.67 5.62 -12.02
CA TYR A 533 2.88 4.41 -11.23
C TYR A 533 1.78 4.17 -10.20
N ALA A 534 1.46 2.90 -9.97
CA ALA A 534 0.76 2.48 -8.76
C ALA A 534 1.79 2.09 -7.69
N ILE A 535 1.60 2.54 -6.46
CA ILE A 535 2.37 2.05 -5.31
C ILE A 535 1.76 0.71 -4.90
N GLN A 536 2.51 -0.38 -5.10
CA GLN A 536 2.06 -1.73 -4.79
C GLN A 536 2.36 -2.07 -3.33
N HIS A 537 3.63 -1.95 -2.92
CA HIS A 537 4.10 -2.26 -1.58
C HIS A 537 5.16 -1.26 -1.15
N ILE A 538 5.18 -0.92 0.15
CA ILE A 538 6.33 -0.30 0.80
C ILE A 538 6.61 -1.14 2.04
N VAL A 539 7.87 -1.54 2.23
CA VAL A 539 8.33 -2.37 3.35
C VAL A 539 9.49 -1.67 4.03
N ARG A 540 9.37 -1.47 5.34
CA ARG A 540 10.34 -0.76 6.16
C ARG A 540 10.99 -1.70 7.15
N THR A 541 12.31 -1.70 7.18
CA THR A 541 13.12 -2.41 8.17
C THR A 541 13.83 -1.38 9.03
N ASN A 542 13.69 -1.51 10.35
CA ASN A 542 14.23 -0.58 11.32
C ASN A 542 15.10 -1.33 12.32
N LEU A 543 16.40 -1.04 12.33
CA LEU A 543 17.38 -1.66 13.23
C LEU A 543 17.81 -0.70 14.34
N ALA A 544 17.04 0.34 14.64
CA ALA A 544 17.45 1.37 15.60
C ALA A 544 17.57 0.90 17.06
N ALA A 545 17.06 -0.28 17.39
CA ALA A 545 17.24 -0.88 18.71
C ALA A 545 18.61 -1.57 18.88
N ASP A 546 19.39 -1.76 17.80
CA ASP A 546 20.70 -2.39 17.82
C ASP A 546 21.79 -1.31 17.85
N ASP A 547 22.62 -1.28 18.89
CA ASP A 547 23.61 -0.22 19.10
C ASP A 547 24.61 -0.10 17.95
N THR A 548 25.05 -1.22 17.38
CA THR A 548 25.97 -1.21 16.23
C THR A 548 25.32 -0.54 15.03
N ALA A 549 24.06 -0.89 14.72
CA ALA A 549 23.30 -0.28 13.65
C ALA A 549 23.00 1.20 13.90
N TYR A 550 22.63 1.55 15.13
CA TYR A 550 22.39 2.92 15.53
C TYR A 550 23.62 3.81 15.32
N ASN A 551 24.79 3.33 15.74
CA ASN A 551 26.05 4.07 15.66
C ASN A 551 26.72 4.05 14.27
N CYS A 552 26.09 3.48 13.23
CA CYS A 552 26.70 3.38 11.90
C CYS A 552 26.89 4.73 11.20
N VAL A 553 25.95 5.66 11.39
CA VAL A 553 25.96 6.99 10.77
C VAL A 553 25.52 8.00 11.81
N MET A 554 26.48 8.79 12.29
CA MET A 554 26.25 9.73 13.38
C MET A 554 26.75 11.12 12.99
N GLN A 555 25.89 12.12 13.14
CA GLN A 555 26.34 13.52 13.16
C GLN A 555 26.93 13.80 14.54
N THR A 556 28.20 14.18 14.59
CA THR A 556 28.93 14.35 15.85
C THR A 556 30.10 15.32 15.65
N GLU A 557 30.69 15.72 16.75
CA GLU A 557 31.88 16.57 16.77
C GLU A 557 33.13 15.70 16.81
N ASP A 558 34.20 16.15 16.15
CA ASP A 558 35.53 15.57 16.33
C ASP A 558 36.20 16.12 17.62
N ALA A 559 37.46 15.72 17.85
CA ALA A 559 38.24 16.17 19.01
C ALA A 559 38.47 17.70 19.06
N GLU A 560 38.40 18.38 17.92
CA GLU A 560 38.55 19.84 17.79
C GLU A 560 37.19 20.56 17.82
N ARG A 561 36.09 19.85 18.12
CA ARG A 561 34.70 20.35 18.10
C ARG A 561 34.21 20.78 16.72
N LYS A 562 34.80 20.25 15.64
CA LYS A 562 34.29 20.45 14.29
C LYS A 562 33.18 19.45 14.02
N LEU A 563 32.01 19.96 13.63
CA LEU A 563 30.83 19.15 13.35
C LEU A 563 30.99 18.41 12.01
N GLY A 564 30.76 17.11 12.02
CA GLY A 564 30.79 16.27 10.82
C GLY A 564 29.83 15.09 10.90
N VAL A 565 29.79 14.30 9.82
CA VAL A 565 29.02 13.04 9.78
C VAL A 565 29.98 11.88 9.74
N ARG A 566 30.06 11.14 10.84
CA ARG A 566 30.92 9.97 10.96
C ARG A 566 30.26 8.75 10.34
N LEU A 567 30.97 8.10 9.42
CA LEU A 567 30.60 6.82 8.84
C LEU A 567 31.42 5.70 9.50
N ASN A 568 30.74 4.81 10.23
CA ASN A 568 31.41 3.67 10.87
C ASN A 568 31.74 2.57 9.83
N LYS A 569 32.79 1.79 10.09
CA LYS A 569 33.24 0.68 9.23
C LYS A 569 32.21 -0.46 9.15
N ASP A 570 31.37 -0.61 10.17
CA ASP A 570 30.32 -1.63 10.25
C ASP A 570 29.15 -1.38 9.28
N LEU A 571 29.11 -0.21 8.63
CA LEU A 571 28.00 0.24 7.77
C LEU A 571 27.62 -0.80 6.70
N ILE A 572 28.61 -1.43 6.06
CA ILE A 572 28.37 -2.43 5.00
C ILE A 572 27.74 -3.69 5.58
N GLN A 573 28.25 -4.19 6.72
CA GLN A 573 27.75 -5.39 7.36
C GLN A 573 26.33 -5.19 7.90
N VAL A 574 26.07 -4.06 8.57
CA VAL A 574 24.74 -3.69 9.04
C VAL A 574 23.78 -3.51 7.87
N GLY A 575 24.22 -2.87 6.78
CA GLY A 575 23.44 -2.74 5.54
C GLY A 575 23.03 -4.08 4.95
N ALA A 576 23.94 -5.05 4.88
CA ALA A 576 23.64 -6.39 4.40
C ALA A 576 22.65 -7.14 5.32
N ARG A 577 22.78 -6.98 6.65
CA ARG A 577 21.79 -7.52 7.60
C ARG A 577 20.40 -6.92 7.38
N ALA A 578 20.31 -5.59 7.29
CA ALA A 578 19.06 -4.88 7.09
C ALA A 578 18.38 -5.25 5.75
N LEU A 579 19.17 -5.41 4.68
CA LEU A 579 18.69 -5.91 3.39
C LEU A 579 18.05 -7.29 3.54
N ARG A 580 18.73 -8.25 4.19
CA ARG A 580 18.20 -9.63 4.34
C ARG A 580 16.88 -9.67 5.09
N GLU A 581 16.76 -8.89 6.17
CA GLU A 581 15.50 -8.73 6.91
C GLU A 581 14.41 -8.11 6.04
N ASN A 582 14.74 -7.04 5.30
CA ASN A 582 13.80 -6.40 4.39
C ASN A 582 13.32 -7.35 3.28
N MET A 583 14.23 -8.12 2.68
CA MET A 583 13.91 -9.13 1.68
C MET A 583 13.03 -10.25 2.25
N THR A 584 13.25 -10.65 3.49
CA THR A 584 12.40 -11.66 4.16
C THR A 584 10.97 -11.14 4.34
N ALA A 585 10.81 -9.86 4.69
CA ALA A 585 9.48 -9.23 4.80
C ALA A 585 8.83 -8.95 3.44
N LEU A 586 9.62 -8.59 2.42
CA LEU A 586 9.13 -8.26 1.07
C LEU A 586 8.80 -9.51 0.25
N GLY A 587 9.59 -10.59 0.40
CA GLY A 587 9.54 -11.80 -0.42
C GLY A 587 8.13 -12.38 -0.60
N PRO A 588 7.38 -12.66 0.48
CA PRO A 588 6.02 -13.19 0.39
C PRO A 588 5.04 -12.29 -0.37
N LYS A 589 5.30 -10.98 -0.43
CA LYS A 589 4.44 -10.00 -1.11
C LYS A 589 4.72 -9.88 -2.61
N VAL A 590 5.91 -10.28 -3.08
CA VAL A 590 6.36 -9.97 -4.45
C VAL A 590 6.83 -11.16 -5.27
N LEU A 591 7.28 -12.23 -4.62
CA LEU A 591 7.85 -13.40 -5.29
C LEU A 591 6.76 -14.33 -5.82
N PRO A 592 7.00 -15.00 -6.98
CA PRO A 592 6.12 -16.05 -7.46
C PRO A 592 5.98 -17.20 -6.45
N CYS A 593 4.84 -17.88 -6.44
CA CYS A 593 4.58 -19.02 -5.54
C CYS A 593 5.63 -20.13 -5.67
N SER A 594 6.21 -20.33 -6.85
CA SER A 594 7.30 -21.30 -7.06
C SER A 594 8.55 -20.99 -6.21
N GLU A 595 8.90 -19.71 -6.06
CA GLU A 595 10.04 -19.28 -5.25
C GLU A 595 9.71 -19.35 -3.76
N GLN A 596 8.48 -19.00 -3.38
CA GLN A 596 8.00 -19.12 -2.00
C GLN A 596 7.99 -20.59 -1.54
N ALA A 597 7.53 -21.51 -2.40
CA ALA A 597 7.50 -22.94 -2.11
C ALA A 597 8.91 -23.52 -1.90
N LYS A 598 9.89 -23.15 -2.75
CA LYS A 598 11.29 -23.57 -2.58
C LYS A 598 11.88 -23.06 -1.26
N PHE A 599 11.60 -21.80 -0.92
CA PHE A 599 12.05 -21.22 0.35
C PHE A 599 11.43 -21.95 1.55
N ALA A 600 10.11 -22.19 1.52
CA ALA A 600 9.41 -22.93 2.57
C ALA A 600 9.94 -24.36 2.72
N ALA A 601 10.17 -25.06 1.60
CA ALA A 601 10.78 -26.39 1.60
C ALA A 601 12.18 -26.39 2.23
N SER A 602 13.04 -25.43 1.87
CA SER A 602 14.36 -25.26 2.48
C SER A 602 14.27 -25.02 3.99
N LEU A 603 13.32 -24.21 4.45
CA LEU A 603 13.09 -23.96 5.87
C LEU A 603 12.68 -25.24 6.62
N VAL A 604 11.75 -26.01 6.04
CA VAL A 604 11.26 -27.28 6.62
C VAL A 604 12.38 -28.30 6.71
N VAL A 605 13.13 -28.51 5.62
CA VAL A 605 14.27 -29.46 5.57
C VAL A 605 15.31 -29.08 6.62
N ARG A 606 15.68 -27.80 6.71
CA ARG A 606 16.68 -27.33 7.68
C ARG A 606 16.19 -27.46 9.13
N ARG A 607 14.90 -27.22 9.39
CA ARG A 607 14.31 -27.39 10.72
C ARG A 607 14.24 -28.86 11.12
N ALA A 608 13.86 -29.74 10.19
CA ALA A 608 13.86 -31.19 10.40
C ALA A 608 15.28 -31.73 10.64
N ALA A 609 16.27 -31.29 9.85
CA ALA A 609 17.67 -31.67 10.01
C ALA A 609 18.27 -31.21 11.36
N LYS A 610 17.83 -30.06 11.89
CA LYS A 610 18.21 -29.60 13.24
C LYS A 610 17.57 -30.42 14.35
N LEU A 611 16.31 -30.84 14.18
CA LEU A 611 15.59 -31.65 15.18
C LEU A 611 16.04 -33.12 15.17
N GLN A 612 16.47 -33.64 14.01
CA GLN A 612 16.90 -35.03 13.85
C GLN A 612 18.24 -35.12 13.11
N PRO A 613 19.38 -35.08 13.83
CA PRO A 613 20.72 -35.07 13.22
C PRO A 613 21.05 -36.31 12.37
N ALA A 614 20.40 -37.45 12.64
CA ALA A 614 20.53 -38.66 11.82
C ALA A 614 19.97 -38.47 10.39
N LEU A 615 18.89 -37.68 10.23
CA LEU A 615 18.30 -37.36 8.94
C LEU A 615 19.26 -36.49 8.10
N ALA A 616 20.01 -35.60 8.75
CA ALA A 616 20.96 -34.70 8.08
C ALA A 616 22.10 -35.46 7.38
N LYS A 617 22.49 -36.65 7.86
CA LYS A 617 23.55 -37.48 7.25
C LYS A 617 23.12 -38.14 5.93
N HIS A 618 21.81 -38.34 5.72
CA HIS A 618 21.26 -38.98 4.52
C HIS A 618 20.72 -37.99 3.49
N LEU A 619 20.68 -36.70 3.82
CA LEU A 619 20.22 -35.66 2.91
C LEU A 619 21.38 -35.12 2.06
N PRO A 620 21.14 -34.76 0.78
CA PRO A 620 22.13 -34.08 -0.04
C PRO A 620 22.61 -32.79 0.64
N ALA A 621 23.92 -32.54 0.62
CA ALA A 621 24.50 -31.33 1.22
C ALA A 621 23.88 -30.03 0.67
N SER A 622 23.44 -30.04 -0.59
CA SER A 622 22.75 -28.92 -1.25
C SER A 622 21.42 -28.55 -0.61
N TRP A 623 20.71 -29.51 0.01
CA TRP A 623 19.41 -29.28 0.66
C TRP A 623 19.53 -28.67 2.06
N LEU A 624 20.70 -28.83 2.68
CA LEU A 624 21.02 -28.26 3.99
C LEU A 624 21.46 -26.79 3.89
N GLN A 625 21.80 -26.31 2.69
CA GLN A 625 22.16 -24.92 2.44
C GLN A 625 20.93 -24.00 2.50
N PRO A 626 21.05 -22.79 3.06
CA PRO A 626 19.98 -21.79 3.00
C PRO A 626 19.61 -21.46 1.55
N TYR A 627 18.34 -21.64 1.18
CA TYR A 627 17.86 -21.15 -0.11
C TYR A 627 17.62 -19.64 -0.07
N ALA A 628 18.32 -18.89 -0.93
CA ALA A 628 18.06 -17.48 -1.16
C ALA A 628 17.06 -17.33 -2.32
N PRO A 629 15.85 -16.77 -2.11
CA PRO A 629 14.86 -16.61 -3.18
C PRO A 629 15.36 -15.70 -4.30
N ASP A 630 14.99 -16.02 -5.54
CA ASP A 630 15.40 -15.24 -6.70
C ASP A 630 14.47 -14.04 -6.94
N PHE A 631 14.86 -12.87 -6.43
CA PHE A 631 14.11 -11.63 -6.60
C PHE A 631 14.14 -11.07 -8.03
N ARG A 632 14.98 -11.60 -8.94
CA ARG A 632 14.97 -11.25 -10.37
C ARG A 632 13.70 -11.69 -11.08
N LYS A 633 12.96 -12.63 -10.48
CA LYS A 633 11.65 -13.06 -10.97
C LYS A 633 10.50 -12.15 -10.52
N ALA A 634 10.75 -11.24 -9.57
CA ALA A 634 9.73 -10.35 -9.04
C ALA A 634 9.74 -8.97 -9.70
N PHE A 635 10.87 -8.52 -10.24
CA PHE A 635 11.04 -7.14 -10.69
C PHE A 635 11.73 -7.05 -12.05
N ASP A 636 11.30 -6.09 -12.84
CA ASP A 636 11.89 -5.78 -14.14
C ASP A 636 13.03 -4.77 -14.02
N HIS A 637 12.91 -3.83 -13.07
CA HIS A 637 13.84 -2.72 -12.88
C HIS A 637 14.21 -2.50 -11.42
N TYR A 638 15.42 -2.01 -11.18
CA TYR A 638 15.99 -1.78 -9.86
C TYR A 638 16.50 -0.35 -9.74
N CYS A 639 16.20 0.27 -8.60
CA CYS A 639 16.76 1.55 -8.20
C CYS A 639 17.42 1.37 -6.82
N ILE A 640 18.70 1.03 -6.83
CA ILE A 640 19.54 0.89 -5.64
C ILE A 640 20.17 2.23 -5.28
N HIS A 641 19.82 2.78 -4.12
CA HIS A 641 20.36 4.04 -3.62
C HIS A 641 21.89 4.14 -3.80
N THR A 642 22.32 5.28 -4.38
CA THR A 642 23.71 5.61 -4.70
C THR A 642 24.57 5.99 -3.49
N GLY A 643 24.59 5.16 -2.44
CA GLY A 643 25.38 5.40 -1.23
C GLY A 643 26.89 5.52 -1.51
N GLY A 644 27.36 4.79 -2.52
CA GLY A 644 28.72 4.77 -3.02
C GLY A 644 28.97 3.47 -3.81
N ARG A 645 30.09 3.41 -4.54
CA ARG A 645 30.40 2.25 -5.39
C ARG A 645 30.36 0.92 -4.62
N GLY A 646 30.96 0.86 -3.44
CA GLY A 646 31.02 -0.36 -2.63
C GLY A 646 29.65 -0.90 -2.21
N ILE A 647 28.65 -0.04 -2.03
CA ILE A 647 27.29 -0.49 -1.71
C ILE A 647 26.62 -1.09 -2.95
N ILE A 648 26.72 -0.43 -4.11
CA ILE A 648 26.16 -0.95 -5.36
C ILE A 648 26.80 -2.30 -5.70
N ASP A 649 28.13 -2.39 -5.64
CA ASP A 649 28.88 -3.62 -5.90
C ASP A 649 28.50 -4.73 -4.91
N GLY A 650 28.32 -4.39 -3.63
CA GLY A 650 27.87 -5.32 -2.59
C GLY A 650 26.46 -5.87 -2.83
N LEU A 651 25.52 -5.01 -3.20
CA LEU A 651 24.14 -5.39 -3.49
C LEU A 651 24.02 -6.18 -4.80
N GLU A 652 24.77 -5.81 -5.84
CA GLU A 652 24.88 -6.57 -7.08
C GLU A 652 25.28 -8.02 -6.80
N LYS A 653 26.30 -8.22 -5.96
CA LYS A 653 26.80 -9.54 -5.57
C LYS A 653 25.81 -10.32 -4.70
N GLU A 654 25.28 -9.70 -3.64
CA GLU A 654 24.38 -10.36 -2.69
C GLU A 654 23.06 -10.80 -3.37
N MET A 655 22.54 -9.97 -4.28
CA MET A 655 21.27 -10.23 -4.99
C MET A 655 21.47 -10.90 -6.34
N GLN A 656 22.71 -11.18 -6.75
CA GLN A 656 23.07 -11.79 -8.04
C GLN A 656 22.47 -11.06 -9.26
N LEU A 657 22.48 -9.73 -9.20
CA LEU A 657 21.94 -8.87 -10.24
C LEU A 657 22.88 -8.81 -11.44
N SER A 658 22.31 -8.61 -12.63
CA SER A 658 23.10 -8.36 -13.84
C SER A 658 23.57 -6.90 -13.89
N ARG A 659 24.60 -6.65 -14.71
CA ARG A 659 25.10 -5.28 -14.96
C ARG A 659 24.00 -4.34 -15.46
N GLN A 660 23.09 -4.86 -16.30
CA GLN A 660 21.96 -4.09 -16.80
C GLN A 660 20.98 -3.70 -15.69
N GLN A 661 20.77 -4.59 -14.70
CA GLN A 661 19.88 -4.32 -13.57
C GLN A 661 20.43 -3.24 -12.63
N VAL A 662 21.75 -3.13 -12.47
CA VAL A 662 22.39 -2.09 -11.63
C VAL A 662 22.82 -0.84 -12.39
N GLU A 663 22.56 -0.80 -13.70
CA GLU A 663 23.01 0.27 -14.60
C GLU A 663 22.50 1.65 -14.16
N ALA A 664 21.20 1.74 -13.82
CA ALA A 664 20.59 3.00 -13.43
C ALA A 664 21.27 3.62 -12.20
N SER A 665 21.59 2.78 -11.20
CA SER A 665 22.29 3.18 -9.98
C SER A 665 23.74 3.60 -10.27
N ARG A 666 24.46 2.86 -11.12
CA ARG A 666 25.84 3.21 -11.53
C ARG A 666 25.88 4.51 -12.34
N ALA A 667 24.98 4.68 -13.30
CA ALA A 667 24.85 5.89 -14.10
C ALA A 667 24.54 7.10 -13.22
N SER A 668 23.62 6.95 -12.26
CA SER A 668 23.25 8.02 -11.33
C SER A 668 24.39 8.39 -10.39
N LEU A 669 25.12 7.39 -9.85
CA LEU A 669 26.31 7.64 -9.04
C LEU A 669 27.41 8.34 -9.85
N TYR A 670 27.63 7.92 -11.09
CA TYR A 670 28.65 8.52 -11.96
C TYR A 670 28.33 9.98 -12.30
N ARG A 671 27.09 10.26 -12.74
CA ARG A 671 26.69 11.61 -13.19
C ARG A 671 26.38 12.57 -12.05
N PHE A 672 25.74 12.10 -10.99
CA PHE A 672 25.22 12.96 -9.92
C PHE A 672 25.84 12.70 -8.55
N GLY A 673 26.56 11.60 -8.34
CA GLY A 673 27.11 11.24 -7.04
C GLY A 673 26.07 10.68 -6.07
N ASN A 674 26.38 10.77 -4.77
CA ASN A 674 25.43 10.42 -3.73
C ASN A 674 24.49 11.61 -3.50
N THR A 675 23.27 11.49 -4.02
CA THR A 675 22.21 12.51 -3.89
C THR A 675 21.25 12.21 -2.72
N SER A 676 21.72 11.46 -1.72
CA SER A 676 20.98 11.11 -0.50
C SER A 676 19.58 10.53 -0.79
N SER A 677 18.54 11.06 -0.14
CA SER A 677 17.14 10.62 -0.23
C SER A 677 16.52 10.74 -1.63
N THR A 678 17.18 11.43 -2.55
CA THR A 678 16.69 11.62 -3.93
C THR A 678 17.22 10.56 -4.91
N SER A 679 18.25 9.77 -4.56
CA SER A 679 18.96 8.90 -5.53
C SER A 679 18.02 7.98 -6.32
N VAL A 680 17.11 7.29 -5.64
CA VAL A 680 16.18 6.35 -6.28
C VAL A 680 15.24 7.01 -7.29
N TRP A 681 15.07 8.34 -7.24
CA TRP A 681 14.31 9.11 -8.22
C TRP A 681 15.15 9.51 -9.44
N TYR A 682 16.44 9.81 -9.26
CA TYR A 682 17.36 10.00 -10.39
C TYR A 682 17.51 8.71 -11.19
N GLU A 683 17.60 7.58 -10.50
CA GLU A 683 17.67 6.25 -11.10
C GLU A 683 16.38 5.90 -11.86
N LEU A 684 15.20 6.21 -11.29
CA LEU A 684 13.94 6.03 -11.99
C LEU A 684 13.83 6.95 -13.21
N ALA A 685 14.30 8.20 -13.11
CA ALA A 685 14.36 9.12 -14.24
C ALA A 685 15.26 8.57 -15.36
N PHE A 686 16.40 7.97 -15.03
CA PHE A 686 17.28 7.31 -16.01
C PHE A 686 16.54 6.20 -16.75
N ILE A 687 15.83 5.33 -16.02
CA ILE A 687 15.06 4.24 -16.61
C ILE A 687 13.99 4.81 -17.53
N GLU A 688 13.21 5.80 -17.09
CA GLU A 688 12.17 6.45 -17.90
C GLU A 688 12.73 7.09 -19.19
N SER A 689 13.90 7.72 -19.12
CA SER A 689 14.49 8.43 -20.26
C SER A 689 15.26 7.51 -21.23
N GLN A 690 16.09 6.62 -20.70
CA GLN A 690 17.10 5.87 -21.48
C GLN A 690 16.66 4.45 -21.87
N ARG A 691 15.74 3.84 -21.11
CA ARG A 691 15.31 2.46 -21.31
C ARG A 691 13.81 2.36 -21.65
N GLY A 692 13.01 3.19 -21.01
CA GLY A 692 11.56 3.11 -21.02
C GLY A 692 11.04 1.94 -20.16
N LEU A 693 9.75 2.00 -19.83
CA LEU A 693 9.04 0.95 -19.12
C LEU A 693 7.76 0.60 -19.87
N ALA A 694 7.44 -0.69 -19.97
CA ALA A 694 6.15 -1.14 -20.46
C ALA A 694 5.09 -1.10 -19.34
N ALA A 695 3.82 -1.03 -19.71
CA ALA A 695 2.72 -1.13 -18.75
C ALA A 695 2.79 -2.47 -17.99
N GLY A 696 2.59 -2.43 -16.68
CA GLY A 696 2.66 -3.60 -15.80
C GLY A 696 4.06 -3.93 -15.27
N GLN A 697 5.12 -3.34 -15.84
CA GLN A 697 6.48 -3.58 -15.33
C GLN A 697 6.65 -3.03 -13.91
N ARG A 698 7.43 -3.76 -13.11
CA ARG A 698 7.63 -3.51 -11.69
C ARG A 698 9.04 -2.95 -11.44
N VAL A 699 9.09 -1.82 -10.76
CA VAL A 699 10.31 -1.18 -10.30
C VAL A 699 10.45 -1.40 -8.81
N TRP A 700 11.64 -1.82 -8.37
CA TRP A 700 12.00 -1.91 -6.97
C TRP A 700 12.97 -0.79 -6.60
N GLN A 701 12.53 0.14 -5.75
CA GLN A 701 13.40 1.12 -5.11
C GLN A 701 13.91 0.58 -3.78
N LEU A 702 15.23 0.63 -3.57
CA LEU A 702 15.94 0.19 -2.38
C LEU A 702 16.71 1.37 -1.79
N ALA A 703 16.37 1.79 -0.58
CA ALA A 703 17.01 2.92 0.09
C ALA A 703 17.35 2.58 1.54
N PHE A 704 18.55 2.95 1.98
CA PHE A 704 19.02 2.72 3.34
C PHE A 704 19.62 4.01 3.93
N GLY A 705 19.60 4.15 5.25
CA GLY A 705 19.95 5.40 5.91
C GLY A 705 20.17 5.24 7.42
N SER A 706 20.49 6.35 8.08
CA SER A 706 20.80 6.40 9.52
C SER A 706 19.64 5.88 10.39
N GLY A 707 19.98 5.28 11.52
CA GLY A 707 19.01 4.61 12.37
C GLY A 707 19.49 3.27 12.90
N PHE A 708 19.88 2.25 12.13
CA PHE A 708 19.91 2.09 10.68
C PHE A 708 18.54 1.67 10.10
N LYS A 709 18.20 2.15 8.91
CA LYS A 709 16.93 1.83 8.23
C LYS A 709 17.19 1.29 6.84
N PHE A 710 16.41 0.32 6.40
CA PHE A 710 16.38 -0.17 5.02
C PHE A 710 14.93 -0.24 4.55
N ASN A 711 14.62 0.45 3.46
CA ASN A 711 13.25 0.58 2.96
C ASN A 711 13.18 0.18 1.50
N SER A 712 12.10 -0.53 1.17
CA SER A 712 11.77 -0.96 -0.18
C SER A 712 10.46 -0.33 -0.61
N ALA A 713 10.42 0.24 -1.81
CA ALA A 713 9.17 0.61 -2.47
C ALA A 713 9.02 -0.14 -3.80
N VAL A 714 7.82 -0.68 -4.04
CA VAL A 714 7.46 -1.39 -5.25
C VAL A 714 6.48 -0.55 -6.04
N LEU A 715 6.91 -0.09 -7.20
CA LEU A 715 6.13 0.71 -8.12
C LEU A 715 5.76 -0.12 -9.35
N VAL A 716 4.52 -0.01 -9.82
CA VAL A 716 4.06 -0.71 -11.03
C VAL A 716 3.69 0.33 -12.08
N ALA A 717 4.34 0.26 -13.24
CA ALA A 717 4.06 1.15 -14.37
C ALA A 717 2.60 0.95 -14.82
N ARG A 718 1.84 2.05 -14.85
CA ARG A 718 0.41 2.03 -15.24
C ARG A 718 0.18 2.05 -16.73
N ARG A 719 1.19 2.49 -17.49
CA ARG A 719 1.19 2.67 -18.93
C ARG A 719 2.61 2.47 -19.45
N GLY A 720 2.78 2.45 -20.77
CA GLY A 720 4.11 2.60 -21.37
C GLY A 720 4.67 3.98 -21.03
N ILE A 721 5.88 4.02 -20.47
CA ILE A 721 6.55 5.25 -20.05
C ILE A 721 7.88 5.33 -20.78
N LYS A 722 8.04 6.34 -21.63
CA LYS A 722 9.34 6.78 -22.14
C LYS A 722 9.33 8.30 -22.07
N ASP A 723 10.00 8.84 -21.07
CA ASP A 723 9.86 10.24 -20.70
C ASP A 723 11.17 11.01 -20.94
N ALA A 724 11.20 11.73 -22.05
CA ALA A 724 12.30 12.61 -22.42
C ALA A 724 12.24 13.98 -21.73
N SER A 725 11.28 14.24 -20.83
CA SER A 725 11.18 15.52 -20.10
C SER A 725 12.11 15.61 -18.90
N HIS A 726 12.85 14.54 -18.57
CA HIS A 726 13.84 14.55 -17.51
C HIS A 726 15.12 15.25 -17.94
N ALA A 727 15.10 16.59 -17.90
CA ALA A 727 16.22 17.43 -18.34
C ALA A 727 17.57 17.07 -17.72
N ALA A 728 17.57 16.45 -16.53
CA ALA A 728 18.76 15.94 -15.87
C ALA A 728 19.53 14.93 -16.73
N TRP A 729 18.86 14.20 -17.63
CA TRP A 729 19.43 13.10 -18.43
C TRP A 729 19.58 13.39 -19.92
N ASP A 730 19.13 14.55 -20.43
CA ASP A 730 19.17 14.88 -21.87
C ASP A 730 20.56 14.75 -22.50
N ASP A 731 21.60 15.18 -21.77
CA ASP A 731 22.99 15.21 -22.24
C ASP A 731 23.83 14.06 -21.68
N PHE A 732 23.21 12.90 -21.42
CA PHE A 732 23.94 11.74 -20.91
C PHE A 732 24.04 10.64 -21.95
N ASP A 733 25.28 10.29 -22.31
CA ASP A 733 25.54 9.09 -23.07
C ASP A 733 25.66 7.87 -22.13
N ALA A 734 24.65 7.01 -22.14
CA ALA A 734 24.63 5.79 -21.34
C ALA A 734 25.77 4.81 -21.70
N SER A 735 26.35 4.89 -22.90
CA SER A 735 27.47 4.03 -23.31
C SER A 735 28.74 4.28 -22.49
N SER A 736 28.93 5.51 -22.02
CA SER A 736 30.09 5.94 -21.21
C SER A 736 30.21 5.20 -19.86
N VAL A 737 29.09 4.72 -19.31
CA VAL A 737 29.06 4.00 -18.02
C VAL A 737 29.67 2.61 -18.15
N SER A 738 29.43 1.93 -19.28
CA SER A 738 29.95 0.58 -19.53
C SER A 738 31.49 0.58 -19.60
N TYR A 739 32.07 1.66 -20.12
CA TYR A 739 33.52 1.84 -20.21
C TYR A 739 34.17 2.00 -18.82
N HIS A 740 33.62 2.86 -17.95
CA HIS A 740 34.24 3.15 -16.65
C HIS A 740 34.06 2.06 -15.58
N TYR A 741 33.01 1.24 -15.70
CA TYR A 741 32.80 0.09 -14.82
C TYR A 741 33.32 -1.24 -15.39
N SER A 742 34.13 -1.19 -16.46
CA SER A 742 34.81 -2.37 -17.00
C SER A 742 36.04 -2.78 -16.14
N PRO A 743 36.29 -4.08 -15.93
CA PRO A 743 37.39 -4.56 -15.08
C PRO A 743 38.77 -4.01 -15.47
N CYS A 744 39.03 -3.81 -16.76
CA CYS A 744 40.31 -3.30 -17.27
C CYS A 744 40.61 -1.84 -16.87
N VAL A 745 39.59 -0.98 -16.74
CA VAL A 745 39.79 0.43 -16.35
C VAL A 745 39.97 0.56 -14.82
N ALA A 746 39.38 -0.35 -14.05
CA ALA A 746 39.57 -0.41 -12.59
C ALA A 746 41.02 -0.73 -12.20
N VAL A 747 41.74 -1.52 -13.01
CA VAL A 747 43.17 -1.82 -12.79
C VAL A 747 44.05 -0.59 -13.05
N HIS A 748 43.73 0.22 -14.06
CA HIS A 748 44.50 1.45 -14.34
C HIS A 748 44.28 2.54 -13.28
N GLN A 749 43.07 2.63 -12.71
CA GLN A 749 42.77 3.53 -11.59
C GLN A 749 43.29 3.04 -10.23
N SER A 750 43.69 1.77 -10.08
CA SER A 750 44.34 1.29 -8.86
C SER A 750 45.86 1.55 -8.81
N HIS A 751 46.46 1.92 -9.95
CA HIS A 751 47.88 2.25 -10.08
C HIS A 751 48.17 3.77 -10.10
N LEU A 752 47.13 4.60 -10.09
CA LEU A 752 47.15 6.05 -9.85
C LEU A 752 46.53 6.36 -8.48
#